data_AF-A0A542SJC8-F1
#
_entry.id   AF-A0A542SJC8-F1
#
_cell.length_a   1.000
_cell.length_b   1.000
_cell.length_c   1.000
_cell.angle_alpha   90.00
_cell.angle_beta   90.00
_cell.angle_gamma   90.00
#
_symmetry.space_group_name_H-M   'P 1'
#
loop_
_entity.id
_entity.type
_entity.pdbx_description
1 polymer ?
#
loop_
_entity_poly.entity_id
_entity_poly.type
_entity_poly.pdbx_seq_one_letter_code
_entity_poly.pdbx_strand_id
1 'polypeptide(L)'
;MHKGYLSLVLHAHLPYVRHGDRDDRLEERWVYEAMLECYLPLLMVFDKLLSDGITFRMTLAISPTLLSMLDDDLIVTRFRKHLTKTVELAGKEVKRTAGQPQEHRIAKMYVERFRTIIAYCRKWDFQLIKAFRHIADSGCLELITCAATHSFLPYVETEEAIRAQLQVGIDTHERLLGRRPKGIWLPECGYAPGLDRLLKEAGLRYFFVNSHTIEHATPLPRRGVLAPLFTPHDVAAFARDEVASRQVWSSIDGYPGDYDYREYYRDIGFDREMSYIEPYIHPDGIRVHTGLKYYRITGKEGDKDWYEPSWAREKAASHAGHFLYHRERQVEEASHWMDRKPLVVATYDAELFGHWWFEGPQFLDDLIRKTVCDSKVVKLMTPSEYLEEYPEQDRGYLPMSTWGRNGYGEVWLNENNGWIYRHLHQAERELIAAITTFYEKKGDQLALRCLKQAARELMLAQSSDWAFILDGQTVTRYALQRIHDHLVRMRALLAMYREHQLDEGAITQAEADFPIFPDLDITFYLPKQTHRVNVSRQLVAAAQDQSSTKTVLMLAWEFPPHVVGGLGRAVYDLARHLVQQGIVVHVLTRATDSCSIDETMEGVHVHRLPTYIPSEQADFLAWVFQLNLAMVDAVEHIWSLGVRPDVIHAHDWLVSWAAIELKQRYSLPLVSTIHALEHGRHHGIHTPLQRRIHECERTLTQSSDSIIVCSKYMESEVMRLFGPPSSQLRVIHNGVDLIPLPDVNREQLRQELAIGDGPVLLFVGRLVQEKGVHLLLEAMARLRDEFPHAKLLVAGRGPMQDEWKQLVHQLGLFEQVRFLGFVDDGRRNELFALADVAVFPSLYEPFGIVALEAMALGTPVLVADTGGLREIVRHGENGAMMYTGDPESLTNQLRWLLRDPVQRHQLAQTAMQDVKQFYNWTLLASQTIELYRSLGVPAEISMTT
;
A
#
# COMPACT_ATOMS: atom_id res chain seq x y z
N MET A 1 -20.44 -37.73 13.87
CA MET A 1 -20.53 -36.26 14.04
C MET A 1 -19.62 -35.65 12.99
N HIS A 2 -20.07 -34.63 12.23
CA HIS A 2 -19.22 -33.99 11.22
C HIS A 2 -17.96 -33.38 11.88
N LYS A 3 -16.84 -33.41 11.18
CA LYS A 3 -15.52 -32.93 11.64
C LYS A 3 -15.29 -31.43 11.36
N GLY A 4 -16.03 -30.83 10.43
CA GLY A 4 -15.93 -29.41 10.10
C GLY A 4 -17.03 -28.90 9.19
N TYR A 5 -16.87 -27.67 8.70
CA TYR A 5 -17.89 -26.92 7.99
C TYR A 5 -17.40 -26.36 6.65
N LEU A 6 -18.32 -26.21 5.71
CA LEU A 6 -18.13 -25.50 4.44
C LEU A 6 -19.15 -24.37 4.34
N SER A 7 -18.68 -23.14 4.19
CA SER A 7 -19.50 -21.97 3.90
C SER A 7 -19.36 -21.61 2.42
N LEU A 8 -20.45 -21.75 1.68
CA LEU A 8 -20.56 -21.32 0.29
C LEU A 8 -21.12 -19.90 0.27
N VAL A 9 -20.37 -18.97 -0.29
CA VAL A 9 -20.70 -17.54 -0.32
C VAL A 9 -20.70 -17.04 -1.76
N LEU A 10 -21.83 -16.54 -2.23
CA LEU A 10 -21.95 -15.95 -3.56
C LEU A 10 -22.11 -14.43 -3.45
N HIS A 11 -21.43 -13.68 -4.32
CA HIS A 11 -21.56 -12.23 -4.44
C HIS A 11 -22.28 -11.87 -5.74
N ALA A 12 -23.53 -11.43 -5.65
CA ALA A 12 -24.32 -10.99 -6.80
C ALA A 12 -24.30 -9.46 -6.90
N HIS A 13 -23.69 -8.96 -7.97
CA HIS A 13 -23.48 -7.53 -8.15
C HIS A 13 -23.51 -7.11 -9.62
N LEU A 14 -24.17 -5.99 -9.88
CA LEU A 14 -24.03 -5.25 -11.12
C LEU A 14 -23.99 -3.73 -10.83
N PRO A 15 -23.23 -2.94 -11.61
CA PRO A 15 -23.34 -1.49 -11.60
C PRO A 15 -24.78 -1.08 -11.89
N TYR A 16 -25.19 0.08 -11.37
CA TYR A 16 -26.51 0.61 -11.70
C TYR A 16 -26.55 1.08 -13.16
N VAL A 17 -27.17 0.32 -14.06
CA VAL A 17 -27.15 0.54 -15.52
C VAL A 17 -28.54 0.87 -16.12
N ARG A 18 -29.49 1.32 -15.30
CA ARG A 18 -30.82 1.76 -15.75
C ARG A 18 -30.75 3.07 -16.54
N HIS A 19 -31.31 3.09 -17.76
CA HIS A 19 -31.43 4.27 -18.61
C HIS A 19 -32.89 4.55 -19.02
N GLY A 20 -33.41 5.71 -18.61
CA GLY A 20 -34.80 6.11 -18.92
C GLY A 20 -35.02 6.63 -20.35
N ASP A 21 -33.95 7.00 -21.06
CA ASP A 21 -34.02 7.73 -22.33
C ASP A 21 -34.27 6.83 -23.55
N ARG A 22 -33.71 5.60 -23.55
CA ARG A 22 -33.76 4.67 -24.68
C ARG A 22 -33.87 3.21 -24.24
N ASP A 23 -34.49 2.37 -25.07
CA ASP A 23 -34.76 0.93 -24.83
C ASP A 23 -33.72 0.00 -25.49
N ASP A 24 -32.63 0.54 -26.02
CA ASP A 24 -31.62 -0.21 -26.79
C ASP A 24 -30.19 -0.04 -26.26
N ARG A 25 -30.03 0.46 -25.03
CA ARG A 25 -28.71 0.55 -24.38
C ARG A 25 -28.12 -0.85 -24.17
N LEU A 26 -26.89 -1.06 -24.66
CA LEU A 26 -26.23 -2.37 -24.60
C LEU A 26 -25.98 -2.82 -23.16
N GLU A 27 -25.71 -1.88 -22.26
CA GLU A 27 -25.30 -2.17 -20.88
C GLU A 27 -26.44 -2.69 -20.00
N GLU A 28 -27.70 -2.34 -20.30
CA GLU A 28 -28.86 -2.91 -19.58
C GLU A 28 -29.00 -4.41 -19.82
N ARG A 29 -28.46 -4.91 -20.94
CA ARG A 29 -28.49 -6.34 -21.23
C ARG A 29 -27.72 -7.15 -20.21
N TRP A 30 -26.73 -6.58 -19.53
CA TRP A 30 -26.00 -7.26 -18.46
C TRP A 30 -26.95 -7.73 -17.35
N VAL A 31 -27.93 -6.89 -16.98
CA VAL A 31 -28.95 -7.24 -15.97
C VAL A 31 -29.85 -8.37 -16.49
N TYR A 32 -30.28 -8.29 -17.75
CA TYR A 32 -31.17 -9.29 -18.33
C TYR A 32 -30.49 -10.65 -18.47
N GLU A 33 -29.23 -10.66 -18.90
CA GLU A 33 -28.41 -11.85 -19.07
C GLU A 33 -28.09 -12.48 -17.71
N ALA A 34 -27.73 -11.69 -16.70
CA ALA A 34 -27.52 -12.18 -15.33
C ALA A 34 -28.80 -12.76 -14.72
N MET A 35 -29.96 -12.10 -14.90
CA MET A 35 -31.25 -12.64 -14.46
C MET A 35 -31.56 -13.99 -15.13
N LEU A 36 -31.40 -14.07 -16.45
CA LEU A 36 -31.77 -15.22 -17.26
C LEU A 36 -30.84 -16.42 -17.08
N GLU A 37 -29.53 -16.17 -16.99
CA GLU A 37 -28.50 -17.21 -16.98
C GLU A 37 -28.02 -17.58 -15.58
N CYS A 38 -28.10 -16.67 -14.59
CA CYS A 38 -27.62 -16.90 -13.23
C CYS A 38 -28.76 -16.89 -12.19
N TYR A 39 -29.39 -15.74 -11.91
CA TYR A 39 -30.23 -15.59 -10.72
C TYR A 39 -31.49 -16.46 -10.74
N LEU A 40 -32.20 -16.53 -11.87
CA LEU A 40 -33.39 -17.40 -12.01
C LEU A 40 -33.01 -18.88 -11.91
N PRO A 41 -31.98 -19.38 -12.63
CA PRO A 41 -31.47 -20.74 -12.44
C PRO A 41 -31.05 -21.08 -11.00
N LEU A 42 -30.36 -20.18 -10.30
CA LEU A 42 -29.98 -20.40 -8.90
C LEU A 42 -31.22 -20.52 -8.00
N LEU A 43 -32.17 -19.60 -8.12
CA LEU A 43 -33.44 -19.65 -7.39
C LEU A 43 -34.21 -20.95 -7.66
N MET A 44 -34.25 -21.40 -8.92
CA MET A 44 -34.88 -22.66 -9.30
C MET A 44 -34.18 -23.88 -8.68
N VAL A 45 -32.85 -23.86 -8.57
CA VAL A 45 -32.09 -24.91 -7.87
C VAL A 45 -32.43 -24.91 -6.38
N PHE A 46 -32.46 -23.75 -5.72
CA PHE A 46 -32.81 -23.67 -4.30
C PHE A 46 -34.25 -24.13 -4.03
N ASP A 47 -35.22 -23.69 -4.83
CA ASP A 47 -36.61 -24.13 -4.72
C ASP A 47 -36.72 -25.65 -4.92
N LYS A 48 -35.97 -26.21 -5.88
CA LYS A 48 -35.94 -27.66 -6.12
C LYS A 48 -35.36 -28.40 -4.92
N LEU A 49 -34.24 -27.95 -4.37
CA LEU A 49 -33.63 -28.54 -3.17
C LEU A 49 -34.60 -28.54 -1.99
N LEU A 50 -35.30 -27.43 -1.76
CA LEU A 50 -36.33 -27.33 -0.73
C LEU A 50 -37.49 -28.29 -0.98
N SER A 51 -37.97 -28.38 -2.24
CA SER A 51 -39.06 -29.31 -2.61
C SER A 51 -38.69 -30.78 -2.44
N ASP A 52 -37.40 -31.11 -2.58
CA ASP A 52 -36.85 -32.45 -2.36
C ASP A 52 -36.56 -32.73 -0.87
N GLY A 53 -36.86 -31.79 0.03
CA GLY A 53 -36.63 -31.92 1.48
C GLY A 53 -35.18 -31.73 1.91
N ILE A 54 -34.32 -31.17 1.04
CA ILE A 54 -32.91 -30.91 1.35
C ILE A 54 -32.76 -29.58 2.09
N THR A 55 -32.45 -29.65 3.38
CA THR A 55 -32.16 -28.46 4.19
C THR A 55 -30.66 -28.13 4.10
N PHE A 56 -30.31 -27.06 3.40
CA PHE A 56 -28.92 -26.63 3.18
C PHE A 56 -28.61 -25.31 3.90
N ARG A 57 -27.36 -24.86 3.82
CA ARG A 57 -26.89 -23.55 4.29
C ARG A 57 -26.01 -22.91 3.24
N MET A 58 -26.30 -21.66 2.91
CA MET A 58 -25.51 -20.87 1.97
C MET A 58 -25.65 -19.38 2.30
N THR A 59 -24.68 -18.57 1.88
CA THR A 59 -24.74 -17.11 1.98
C THR A 59 -24.75 -16.48 0.60
N LEU A 60 -25.61 -15.50 0.38
CA LEU A 60 -25.68 -14.72 -0.84
C LEU A 60 -25.65 -13.23 -0.50
N ALA A 61 -24.60 -12.54 -0.92
CA ALA A 61 -24.55 -11.09 -0.93
C ALA A 61 -25.25 -10.58 -2.18
N ILE A 62 -26.17 -9.62 -2.03
CA ILE A 62 -26.82 -8.95 -3.16
C ILE A 62 -26.59 -7.46 -3.00
N SER A 63 -25.95 -6.83 -3.99
CA SER A 63 -25.66 -5.40 -3.90
C SER A 63 -26.94 -4.55 -3.91
N PRO A 64 -26.95 -3.40 -3.21
CA PRO A 64 -28.10 -2.50 -3.21
C PRO A 64 -28.44 -1.93 -4.61
N THR A 65 -27.44 -1.75 -5.48
CA THR A 65 -27.65 -1.40 -6.89
C THR A 65 -28.44 -2.46 -7.66
N LEU A 66 -28.07 -3.73 -7.50
CA LEU A 66 -28.75 -4.84 -8.15
C LEU A 66 -30.17 -4.99 -7.60
N LEU A 67 -30.35 -4.96 -6.28
CA LEU A 67 -31.68 -4.99 -5.67
C LEU A 67 -32.57 -3.85 -6.19
N SER A 68 -32.03 -2.64 -6.33
CA SER A 68 -32.77 -1.50 -6.87
C SER A 68 -33.18 -1.71 -8.33
N MET A 69 -32.34 -2.33 -9.16
CA MET A 69 -32.71 -2.66 -10.54
C MET A 69 -33.71 -3.82 -10.63
N LEU A 70 -33.66 -4.79 -9.71
CA LEU A 70 -34.64 -5.89 -9.64
C LEU A 70 -36.02 -5.44 -9.14
N ASP A 71 -36.09 -4.31 -8.43
CA ASP A 71 -37.32 -3.67 -7.94
C ASP A 71 -37.90 -2.65 -8.95
N ASP A 72 -37.11 -2.21 -9.94
CA ASP A 72 -37.50 -1.15 -10.87
C ASP A 72 -38.45 -1.65 -11.99
N ASP A 73 -39.61 -0.99 -12.11
CA ASP A 73 -40.66 -1.36 -13.07
C ASP A 73 -40.21 -1.28 -14.53
N LEU A 74 -39.32 -0.34 -14.88
CA LEU A 74 -38.81 -0.20 -16.24
C LEU A 74 -37.91 -1.39 -16.58
N ILE A 75 -36.96 -1.73 -15.71
CA ILE A 75 -36.08 -2.90 -15.88
C ILE A 75 -36.90 -4.19 -15.96
N VAL A 76 -37.88 -4.38 -15.06
CA VAL A 76 -38.76 -5.58 -15.09
C VAL A 76 -39.55 -5.65 -16.39
N THR A 77 -40.11 -4.53 -16.85
CA THR A 77 -40.87 -4.48 -18.12
C THR A 77 -39.98 -4.82 -19.32
N ARG A 78 -38.78 -4.26 -19.39
CA ARG A 78 -37.81 -4.53 -20.46
C ARG A 78 -37.30 -5.96 -20.42
N PHE A 79 -37.05 -6.51 -19.23
CA PHE A 79 -36.70 -7.92 -19.06
C PHE A 79 -37.81 -8.85 -19.58
N ARG A 80 -39.10 -8.54 -19.33
CA ARG A 80 -40.23 -9.30 -19.88
C ARG A 80 -40.22 -9.31 -21.41
N LYS A 81 -39.95 -8.16 -22.02
CA LYS A 81 -39.82 -8.01 -23.49
C LYS A 81 -38.62 -8.81 -24.02
N HIS A 82 -37.47 -8.70 -23.36
CA HIS A 82 -36.26 -9.46 -23.69
C HIS A 82 -36.53 -10.97 -23.63
N LEU A 83 -37.05 -11.48 -22.52
CA LEU A 83 -37.39 -12.90 -22.35
C LEU A 83 -38.37 -13.39 -23.42
N THR A 84 -39.38 -12.59 -23.75
CA THR A 84 -40.36 -12.93 -24.81
C THR A 84 -39.66 -13.09 -26.17
N LYS A 85 -38.78 -12.15 -26.54
CA LYS A 85 -37.98 -12.25 -27.77
C LYS A 85 -37.05 -13.47 -27.76
N THR A 86 -36.39 -13.75 -26.64
CA THR A 86 -35.50 -14.91 -26.50
C THR A 86 -36.25 -16.23 -26.68
N VAL A 87 -37.47 -16.34 -26.14
CA VAL A 87 -38.32 -17.53 -26.32
C VAL A 87 -38.83 -17.66 -27.75
N GLU A 88 -39.18 -16.55 -28.39
CA GLU A 88 -39.55 -16.53 -29.81
C GLU A 88 -38.40 -17.05 -30.67
N LEU A 89 -37.18 -16.53 -30.47
CA LEU A 89 -35.98 -16.96 -31.19
C LEU A 89 -35.68 -18.43 -30.97
N ALA A 90 -35.75 -18.91 -29.71
CA ALA A 90 -35.57 -20.33 -29.41
C ALA A 90 -36.58 -21.22 -30.16
N GLY A 91 -37.85 -20.78 -30.24
CA GLY A 91 -38.88 -21.45 -31.02
C GLY A 91 -38.61 -21.45 -32.54
N LYS A 92 -38.06 -20.37 -33.08
CA LYS A 92 -37.62 -20.30 -34.49
C LYS A 92 -36.43 -21.22 -34.76
N GLU A 93 -35.46 -21.29 -33.87
CA GLU A 93 -34.32 -22.19 -34.00
C GLU A 93 -34.76 -23.66 -33.99
N VAL A 94 -35.73 -24.06 -33.16
CA VAL A 94 -36.27 -25.43 -33.21
C VAL A 94 -36.83 -25.78 -34.59
N LYS A 95 -37.53 -24.85 -35.25
CA LYS A 95 -38.03 -25.07 -36.61
C LYS A 95 -36.90 -25.12 -37.64
N ARG A 96 -35.95 -24.18 -37.57
CA ARG A 96 -34.81 -24.09 -38.50
C ARG A 96 -33.94 -25.35 -38.45
N THR A 97 -33.70 -25.85 -37.25
CA THR A 97 -32.80 -26.99 -36.98
C THR A 97 -33.43 -28.35 -37.24
N ALA A 98 -34.72 -28.45 -37.63
CA ALA A 98 -35.44 -29.73 -37.70
C ALA A 98 -34.77 -30.81 -38.58
N GLY A 99 -34.01 -30.40 -39.61
CA GLY A 99 -33.23 -31.31 -40.46
C GLY A 99 -31.81 -31.64 -39.97
N GLN A 100 -31.37 -31.09 -38.83
CA GLN A 100 -30.02 -31.20 -38.28
C GLN A 100 -30.06 -31.81 -36.87
N PRO A 101 -29.97 -33.15 -36.72
CA PRO A 101 -30.29 -33.83 -35.46
C PRO A 101 -29.50 -33.36 -34.23
N GLN A 102 -28.21 -33.07 -34.39
CA GLN A 102 -27.33 -32.61 -33.31
C GLN A 102 -27.72 -31.19 -32.85
N GLU A 103 -27.83 -30.26 -33.80
CA GLU A 103 -28.22 -28.88 -33.53
C GLU A 103 -29.66 -28.77 -32.96
N HIS A 104 -30.58 -29.58 -33.49
CA HIS A 104 -31.98 -29.60 -33.08
C HIS A 104 -32.19 -30.01 -31.63
N ARG A 105 -31.36 -30.94 -31.13
CA ARG A 105 -31.40 -31.38 -29.74
C ARG A 105 -31.15 -30.21 -28.79
N ILE A 106 -30.16 -29.38 -29.10
CA ILE A 106 -29.77 -28.23 -28.29
C ILE A 106 -30.84 -27.13 -28.38
N ALA A 107 -31.38 -26.86 -29.57
CA ALA A 107 -32.50 -25.93 -29.74
C ALA A 107 -33.72 -26.33 -28.87
N LYS A 108 -34.05 -27.63 -28.80
CA LYS A 108 -35.11 -28.16 -27.94
C LYS A 108 -34.80 -27.97 -26.45
N MET A 109 -33.55 -28.20 -26.03
CA MET A 109 -33.12 -27.95 -24.64
C MET A 109 -33.39 -26.49 -24.24
N TYR A 110 -33.03 -25.54 -25.09
CA TYR A 110 -33.23 -24.12 -24.80
C TYR A 110 -34.71 -23.73 -24.71
N VAL A 111 -35.56 -24.22 -25.61
CA VAL A 111 -37.00 -23.98 -25.52
C VAL A 111 -37.57 -24.50 -24.19
N GLU A 112 -37.17 -25.68 -23.75
CA GLU A 112 -37.65 -26.24 -22.49
C GLU A 112 -37.12 -25.49 -21.26
N ARG A 113 -35.84 -25.08 -21.29
CA ARG A 113 -35.25 -24.21 -20.27
C ARG A 113 -36.05 -22.91 -20.14
N PHE A 114 -36.31 -22.22 -21.26
CA PHE A 114 -37.01 -20.94 -21.20
C PHE A 114 -38.49 -21.07 -20.83
N ARG A 115 -39.15 -22.19 -21.16
CA ARG A 115 -40.50 -22.48 -20.63
C ARG A 115 -40.49 -22.57 -19.11
N THR A 116 -39.51 -23.28 -18.56
CA THR A 116 -39.36 -23.42 -17.10
C THR A 116 -39.08 -22.07 -16.45
N ILE A 117 -38.18 -21.27 -17.04
CA ILE A 117 -37.87 -19.92 -16.55
C ILE A 117 -39.10 -19.01 -16.60
N ILE A 118 -39.88 -19.00 -17.68
CA ILE A 118 -41.12 -18.22 -17.77
C ILE A 118 -42.12 -18.65 -16.69
N ALA A 119 -42.29 -19.96 -16.49
CA ALA A 119 -43.19 -20.48 -15.47
C ALA A 119 -42.75 -20.03 -14.07
N TYR A 120 -41.45 -20.05 -13.79
CA TYR A 120 -40.88 -19.58 -12.55
C TYR A 120 -41.05 -18.06 -12.36
N CYS A 121 -40.78 -17.26 -13.39
CA CYS A 121 -41.03 -15.81 -13.34
C CYS A 121 -42.52 -15.51 -13.06
N ARG A 122 -43.45 -16.24 -13.70
CA ARG A 122 -44.89 -16.08 -13.47
C ARG A 122 -45.31 -16.44 -12.05
N LYS A 123 -44.71 -17.49 -11.46
CA LYS A 123 -44.94 -17.87 -10.04
C LYS A 123 -44.70 -16.69 -9.10
N TRP A 124 -43.71 -15.86 -9.40
CA TRP A 124 -43.29 -14.72 -8.58
C TRP A 124 -43.71 -13.35 -9.14
N ASP A 125 -44.59 -13.33 -10.14
CA ASP A 125 -45.02 -12.12 -10.85
C ASP A 125 -43.86 -11.24 -11.34
N PHE A 126 -42.79 -11.89 -11.82
CA PHE A 126 -41.53 -11.28 -12.25
C PHE A 126 -40.76 -10.49 -11.16
N GLN A 127 -41.19 -10.56 -9.90
CA GLN A 127 -40.52 -9.92 -8.78
C GLN A 127 -39.55 -10.90 -8.09
N LEU A 128 -38.31 -10.98 -8.61
CA LEU A 128 -37.29 -11.91 -8.12
C LEU A 128 -36.95 -11.71 -6.63
N ILE A 129 -37.09 -10.50 -6.11
CA ILE A 129 -36.89 -10.17 -4.69
C ILE A 129 -37.80 -11.04 -3.80
N LYS A 130 -39.06 -11.30 -4.22
CA LYS A 130 -39.97 -12.19 -3.48
C LYS A 130 -39.45 -13.63 -3.43
N ALA A 131 -38.85 -14.10 -4.51
CA ALA A 131 -38.25 -15.43 -4.57
C ALA A 131 -37.03 -15.54 -3.64
N PHE A 132 -36.14 -14.54 -3.63
CA PHE A 132 -35.01 -14.52 -2.68
C PHE A 132 -35.47 -14.53 -1.23
N ARG A 133 -36.48 -13.73 -0.89
CA ARG A 133 -37.10 -13.72 0.44
C ARG A 133 -37.68 -15.09 0.81
N HIS A 134 -38.39 -15.74 -0.11
CA HIS A 134 -38.94 -17.07 0.11
C HIS A 134 -37.87 -18.10 0.49
N ILE A 135 -36.76 -18.14 -0.26
CA ILE A 135 -35.65 -19.04 0.05
C ILE A 135 -35.01 -18.66 1.39
N ALA A 136 -34.80 -17.37 1.67
CA ALA A 136 -34.22 -16.92 2.93
C ALA A 136 -35.11 -17.21 4.15
N ASP A 137 -36.44 -17.10 4.00
CA ASP A 137 -37.42 -17.41 5.04
C ASP A 137 -37.45 -18.90 5.41
N SER A 138 -37.00 -19.78 4.51
CA SER A 138 -36.79 -21.21 4.83
C SER A 138 -35.63 -21.46 5.81
N GLY A 139 -34.78 -20.46 6.06
CA GLY A 139 -33.56 -20.57 6.86
C GLY A 139 -32.39 -21.25 6.15
N CYS A 140 -32.53 -21.61 4.87
CA CYS A 140 -31.44 -22.24 4.10
C CYS A 140 -30.47 -21.23 3.47
N LEU A 141 -30.91 -19.99 3.26
CA LEU A 141 -30.13 -18.94 2.62
C LEU A 141 -30.00 -17.73 3.55
N GLU A 142 -28.76 -17.37 3.90
CA GLU A 142 -28.45 -16.11 4.56
C GLU A 142 -28.19 -15.04 3.51
N LEU A 143 -29.02 -14.00 3.49
CA LEU A 143 -28.82 -12.83 2.64
C LEU A 143 -28.02 -11.77 3.40
N ILE A 144 -26.97 -11.25 2.76
CA ILE A 144 -26.16 -10.13 3.29
C ILE A 144 -26.14 -8.96 2.31
N THR A 145 -25.71 -7.80 2.79
CA THR A 145 -25.65 -6.56 1.98
C THR A 145 -24.24 -6.28 1.47
N CYS A 146 -24.10 -5.15 0.77
CA CYS A 146 -22.86 -4.54 0.31
C CYS A 146 -22.96 -3.01 0.54
N ALA A 147 -21.88 -2.27 0.27
CA ALA A 147 -21.95 -0.80 0.18
C ALA A 147 -22.98 -0.40 -0.89
N ALA A 148 -23.68 0.73 -0.68
CA ALA A 148 -24.80 1.20 -1.49
C ALA A 148 -24.55 1.06 -3.00
N THR A 149 -23.45 1.61 -3.48
CA THR A 149 -23.07 1.56 -4.91
C THR A 149 -21.84 0.74 -5.17
N HIS A 150 -21.52 -0.23 -4.30
CA HIS A 150 -20.31 -1.02 -4.40
C HIS A 150 -19.04 -0.14 -4.47
N SER A 151 -19.04 0.98 -3.74
CA SER A 151 -17.90 1.88 -3.72
C SER A 151 -16.68 1.23 -3.06
N PHE A 152 -15.49 1.40 -3.66
CA PHE A 152 -14.26 0.87 -3.07
C PHE A 152 -13.90 1.67 -1.82
N LEU A 153 -14.43 1.22 -0.68
CA LEU A 153 -14.41 1.94 0.60
C LEU A 153 -13.02 2.39 1.06
N PRO A 154 -11.92 1.63 0.85
CA PRO A 154 -10.58 2.09 1.22
C PRO A 154 -10.13 3.40 0.59
N TYR A 155 -10.71 3.81 -0.54
CA TYR A 155 -10.37 5.05 -1.26
C TYR A 155 -11.45 6.13 -1.22
N VAL A 156 -12.51 5.92 -0.43
CA VAL A 156 -13.46 6.99 -0.07
C VAL A 156 -12.77 7.88 0.98
N GLU A 157 -12.84 9.20 0.81
CA GLU A 157 -11.99 10.13 1.60
C GLU A 157 -12.49 10.34 3.03
N THR A 158 -13.80 10.46 3.22
CA THR A 158 -14.42 10.85 4.49
C THR A 158 -15.22 9.72 5.11
N GLU A 159 -15.24 9.67 6.45
CA GLU A 159 -16.05 8.71 7.18
C GLU A 159 -17.54 8.94 6.97
N GLU A 160 -17.98 10.18 6.71
CA GLU A 160 -19.34 10.56 6.37
C GLU A 160 -19.83 9.83 5.12
N ALA A 161 -19.02 9.83 4.05
CA ALA A 161 -19.39 9.13 2.83
C ALA A 161 -19.32 7.60 2.98
N ILE A 162 -18.33 7.06 3.71
CA ILE A 162 -18.29 5.62 4.03
C ILE A 162 -19.54 5.23 4.82
N ARG A 163 -19.91 6.00 5.85
CA ARG A 163 -21.11 5.77 6.66
C ARG A 163 -22.37 5.82 5.82
N ALA A 164 -22.48 6.79 4.92
CA ALA A 164 -23.61 6.87 3.99
C ALA A 164 -23.68 5.64 3.08
N GLN A 165 -22.55 5.20 2.51
CA GLN A 165 -22.48 3.98 1.69
C GLN A 165 -22.92 2.73 2.46
N LEU A 166 -22.48 2.58 3.71
CA LEU A 166 -22.86 1.44 4.57
C LEU A 166 -24.34 1.48 4.95
N GLN A 167 -24.81 2.62 5.46
CA GLN A 167 -26.15 2.72 6.03
C GLN A 167 -27.24 2.65 4.96
N VAL A 168 -27.02 3.28 3.80
CA VAL A 168 -27.95 3.18 2.65
C VAL A 168 -28.00 1.76 2.11
N GLY A 169 -26.87 1.05 2.11
CA GLY A 169 -26.84 -0.36 1.74
C GLY A 169 -27.63 -1.26 2.70
N ILE A 170 -27.55 -0.99 4.00
CA ILE A 170 -28.33 -1.67 5.04
C ILE A 170 -29.83 -1.37 4.91
N ASP A 171 -30.19 -0.10 4.77
CA ASP A 171 -31.58 0.34 4.71
C ASP A 171 -32.26 -0.17 3.44
N THR A 172 -31.54 -0.19 2.31
CA THR A 172 -32.04 -0.78 1.06
C THR A 172 -32.25 -2.28 1.17
N HIS A 173 -31.31 -2.99 1.80
CA HIS A 173 -31.43 -4.43 2.05
C HIS A 173 -32.64 -4.72 2.96
N GLU A 174 -32.81 -3.97 4.05
CA GLU A 174 -33.94 -4.13 4.96
C GLU A 174 -35.28 -3.85 4.28
N ARG A 175 -35.38 -2.77 3.52
CA ARG A 175 -36.61 -2.38 2.79
C ARG A 175 -37.05 -3.45 1.79
N LEU A 176 -36.12 -3.98 1.00
CA LEU A 176 -36.45 -4.89 -0.10
C LEU A 176 -36.53 -6.36 0.33
N LEU A 177 -35.63 -6.80 1.20
CA LEU A 177 -35.54 -8.20 1.65
C LEU A 177 -36.23 -8.44 3.01
N GLY A 178 -36.61 -7.38 3.73
CA GLY A 178 -37.45 -7.44 4.92
C GLY A 178 -36.72 -7.72 6.23
N ARG A 179 -35.38 -7.72 6.24
CA ARG A 179 -34.56 -7.99 7.44
C ARG A 179 -33.29 -7.15 7.40
N ARG A 180 -32.77 -6.67 8.53
CA ARG A 180 -31.42 -6.07 8.57
C ARG A 180 -30.35 -7.15 8.35
N PRO A 181 -29.33 -6.89 7.52
CA PRO A 181 -28.26 -7.85 7.27
C PRO A 181 -27.35 -7.98 8.51
N LYS A 182 -26.95 -9.21 8.85
CA LYS A 182 -25.97 -9.47 9.91
C LYS A 182 -24.53 -9.29 9.44
N GLY A 183 -24.26 -9.55 8.17
CA GLY A 183 -22.94 -9.42 7.56
C GLY A 183 -22.94 -8.51 6.34
N ILE A 184 -21.75 -8.22 5.84
CA ILE A 184 -21.55 -7.41 4.64
C ILE A 184 -20.50 -8.06 3.73
N TRP A 185 -20.74 -8.02 2.43
CA TRP A 185 -19.69 -8.14 1.44
C TRP A 185 -19.07 -6.76 1.25
N LEU A 186 -17.83 -6.56 1.70
CA LEU A 186 -17.11 -5.33 1.36
C LEU A 186 -16.84 -5.33 -0.14
N PRO A 187 -17.10 -4.23 -0.87
CA PRO A 187 -16.75 -4.12 -2.27
C PRO A 187 -15.32 -4.58 -2.48
N GLU A 188 -15.17 -5.65 -3.28
CA GLU A 188 -13.87 -6.21 -3.64
C GLU A 188 -13.07 -6.83 -2.50
N CYS A 189 -13.76 -7.24 -1.43
CA CYS A 189 -13.14 -7.53 -0.13
C CYS A 189 -12.18 -6.41 0.32
N GLY A 190 -12.45 -5.17 -0.12
CA GLY A 190 -11.64 -3.99 0.10
C GLY A 190 -11.74 -3.54 1.53
N TYR A 191 -10.72 -3.87 2.32
CA TYR A 191 -10.61 -3.52 3.72
C TYR A 191 -9.42 -2.60 3.93
N ALA A 192 -9.57 -1.59 4.80
CA ALA A 192 -8.49 -0.79 5.35
C ALA A 192 -8.67 -0.66 6.86
N PRO A 193 -7.58 -0.54 7.64
CA PRO A 193 -7.66 -0.35 9.09
C PRO A 193 -8.58 0.83 9.47
N GLY A 194 -9.45 0.61 10.45
CA GLY A 194 -10.44 1.60 10.91
C GLY A 194 -11.83 1.43 10.29
N LEU A 195 -11.95 0.74 9.16
CA LEU A 195 -13.26 0.44 8.56
C LEU A 195 -14.12 -0.45 9.47
N ASP A 196 -13.49 -1.35 10.22
CA ASP A 196 -14.15 -2.25 11.16
C ASP A 196 -14.96 -1.52 12.25
N ARG A 197 -14.49 -0.35 12.69
CA ARG A 197 -15.26 0.51 13.59
C ARG A 197 -16.56 0.99 12.94
N LEU A 198 -16.51 1.45 11.70
CA LEU A 198 -17.69 1.92 10.96
C LEU A 198 -18.66 0.77 10.69
N LEU A 199 -18.15 -0.43 10.40
CA LEU A 199 -18.98 -1.65 10.29
C LEU A 199 -19.69 -1.96 11.61
N LYS A 200 -18.98 -1.87 12.73
CA LYS A 200 -19.55 -2.06 14.07
C LYS A 200 -20.65 -1.05 14.38
N GLU A 201 -20.39 0.23 14.10
CA GLU A 201 -21.37 1.31 14.28
C GLU A 201 -22.63 1.12 13.42
N ALA A 202 -22.48 0.55 12.22
CA ALA A 202 -23.58 0.21 11.34
C ALA A 202 -24.36 -1.05 11.79
N GLY A 203 -23.89 -1.75 12.82
CA GLY A 203 -24.52 -2.96 13.37
C GLY A 203 -24.15 -4.25 12.66
N LEU A 204 -23.12 -4.24 11.80
CA LEU A 204 -22.65 -5.41 11.08
C LEU A 204 -21.73 -6.27 11.96
N ARG A 205 -21.88 -7.58 11.87
CA ARG A 205 -21.18 -8.57 12.72
C ARG A 205 -19.99 -9.21 12.03
N TYR A 206 -20.01 -9.31 10.70
CA TYR A 206 -18.93 -9.93 9.95
C TYR A 206 -18.80 -9.43 8.52
N PHE A 207 -17.63 -9.67 7.93
CA PHE A 207 -17.30 -9.42 6.54
C PHE A 207 -16.28 -10.45 6.03
N PHE A 208 -15.93 -10.35 4.74
CA PHE A 208 -14.97 -11.23 4.07
C PHE A 208 -13.71 -10.48 3.65
N VAL A 209 -12.58 -11.17 3.75
CA VAL A 209 -11.25 -10.69 3.35
C VAL A 209 -10.52 -11.76 2.53
N ASN A 210 -9.44 -11.37 1.85
CA ASN A 210 -8.58 -12.36 1.20
C ASN A 210 -7.77 -13.17 2.25
N SER A 211 -7.28 -14.35 1.88
CA SER A 211 -6.50 -15.22 2.80
C SER A 211 -5.29 -14.50 3.40
N HIS A 212 -4.50 -13.83 2.56
CA HIS A 212 -3.29 -13.13 3.00
C HIS A 212 -3.56 -12.08 4.08
N THR A 213 -4.77 -11.49 4.13
CA THR A 213 -5.15 -10.51 5.16
C THR A 213 -5.09 -11.11 6.56
N ILE A 214 -5.54 -12.36 6.71
CA ILE A 214 -5.52 -13.07 7.99
C ILE A 214 -4.12 -13.62 8.27
N GLU A 215 -3.39 -14.06 7.24
CA GLU A 215 -2.00 -14.55 7.35
C GLU A 215 -0.99 -13.46 7.73
N HIS A 216 -1.31 -12.19 7.42
CA HIS A 216 -0.52 -11.02 7.80
C HIS A 216 -1.12 -10.22 8.95
N ALA A 217 -2.13 -10.76 9.63
CA ALA A 217 -2.72 -10.11 10.80
C ALA A 217 -1.73 -10.05 11.97
N THR A 218 -1.86 -9.01 12.80
CA THR A 218 -1.02 -8.80 13.98
C THR A 218 -1.85 -8.81 15.27
N PRO A 219 -1.64 -9.75 16.21
CA PRO A 219 -0.77 -10.93 16.10
C PRO A 219 -1.33 -11.97 15.10
N LEU A 220 -0.47 -12.89 14.67
CA LEU A 220 -0.86 -13.99 13.79
C LEU A 220 -1.91 -14.89 14.50
N PRO A 221 -3.08 -15.17 13.87
CA PRO A 221 -4.14 -15.94 14.49
C PRO A 221 -3.78 -17.43 14.59
N ARG A 222 -4.09 -18.05 15.73
CA ARG A 222 -3.73 -19.44 16.03
C ARG A 222 -4.46 -20.43 15.12
N ARG A 223 -5.66 -20.06 14.66
CA ARG A 223 -6.55 -20.90 13.84
C ARG A 223 -6.39 -20.64 12.33
N GLY A 224 -5.47 -19.77 11.93
CA GLY A 224 -5.23 -19.42 10.53
C GLY A 224 -6.51 -18.94 9.81
N VAL A 225 -6.64 -19.30 8.54
CA VAL A 225 -7.78 -18.91 7.68
C VAL A 225 -9.04 -19.76 7.87
N LEU A 226 -8.98 -20.82 8.68
CA LEU A 226 -10.07 -21.80 8.86
C LEU A 226 -11.00 -21.47 10.04
N ALA A 227 -10.84 -20.28 10.62
CA ALA A 227 -11.76 -19.67 11.57
C ALA A 227 -11.71 -18.14 11.37
N PRO A 228 -12.79 -17.39 11.69
CA PRO A 228 -12.76 -15.95 11.58
C PRO A 228 -11.84 -15.31 12.63
N LEU A 229 -11.34 -14.12 12.30
CA LEU A 229 -10.57 -13.27 13.21
C LEU A 229 -11.45 -12.08 13.62
N PHE A 230 -11.58 -11.80 14.92
CA PHE A 230 -12.18 -10.55 15.37
C PHE A 230 -11.21 -9.40 15.20
N THR A 231 -11.68 -8.31 14.59
CA THR A 231 -10.97 -7.03 14.59
C THR A 231 -10.99 -6.41 15.99
N PRO A 232 -10.22 -5.34 16.25
CA PRO A 232 -10.24 -4.64 17.53
C PRO A 232 -11.64 -4.15 17.97
N HIS A 233 -12.57 -3.96 17.03
CA HIS A 233 -13.94 -3.48 17.28
C HIS A 233 -15.00 -4.60 17.27
N ASP A 234 -14.61 -5.86 17.45
CA ASP A 234 -15.52 -7.01 17.57
C ASP A 234 -16.41 -7.23 16.33
N VAL A 235 -15.81 -7.10 15.14
CA VAL A 235 -16.40 -7.54 13.86
C VAL A 235 -15.56 -8.70 13.34
N ALA A 236 -16.19 -9.78 12.88
CA ALA A 236 -15.48 -10.96 12.37
C ALA A 236 -15.07 -10.79 10.90
N ALA A 237 -13.80 -11.01 10.60
CA ALA A 237 -13.30 -11.17 9.25
C ALA A 237 -13.15 -12.66 8.92
N PHE A 238 -13.84 -13.13 7.88
CA PHE A 238 -13.70 -14.47 7.32
C PHE A 238 -12.75 -14.42 6.12
N ALA A 239 -11.67 -15.19 6.14
CA ALA A 239 -10.80 -15.34 4.99
C ALA A 239 -11.43 -16.23 3.93
N ARG A 240 -11.37 -15.80 2.67
CA ARG A 240 -11.63 -16.66 1.51
C ARG A 240 -10.57 -17.77 1.44
N ASP A 241 -11.00 -19.02 1.29
CA ASP A 241 -10.10 -20.17 1.05
C ASP A 241 -9.59 -20.18 -0.40
N GLU A 242 -8.29 -19.94 -0.59
CA GLU A 242 -7.70 -19.87 -1.95
C GLU A 242 -7.75 -21.21 -2.71
N VAL A 243 -7.65 -22.33 -1.99
CA VAL A 243 -7.67 -23.66 -2.61
C VAL A 243 -9.05 -23.94 -3.21
N ALA A 244 -10.12 -23.65 -2.46
CA ALA A 244 -11.49 -23.75 -2.92
C ALA A 244 -11.79 -22.77 -4.05
N SER A 245 -11.33 -21.52 -3.92
CA SER A 245 -11.55 -20.51 -4.95
C SER A 245 -10.86 -20.89 -6.27
N ARG A 246 -9.58 -21.30 -6.25
CA ARG A 246 -8.82 -21.63 -7.46
C ARG A 246 -9.41 -22.80 -8.25
N GLN A 247 -9.93 -23.83 -7.58
CA GLN A 247 -10.54 -25.00 -8.23
C GLN A 247 -11.76 -24.67 -9.09
N VAL A 248 -12.48 -23.59 -8.78
CA VAL A 248 -13.70 -23.20 -9.50
C VAL A 248 -13.46 -21.95 -10.36
N TRP A 249 -12.66 -20.99 -9.90
CA TRP A 249 -12.47 -19.69 -10.57
C TRP A 249 -11.52 -19.73 -11.76
N SER A 250 -10.56 -20.65 -11.79
CA SER A 250 -9.57 -20.70 -12.87
C SER A 250 -10.22 -21.15 -14.19
N SER A 251 -10.12 -20.32 -15.23
CA SER A 251 -10.57 -20.68 -16.59
C SER A 251 -9.64 -21.68 -17.29
N ILE A 252 -8.47 -21.94 -16.73
CA ILE A 252 -7.44 -22.83 -17.28
C ILE A 252 -7.38 -24.14 -16.50
N ASP A 253 -7.30 -24.05 -15.17
CA ASP A 253 -7.10 -25.18 -14.26
C ASP A 253 -8.38 -25.57 -13.48
N GLY A 254 -9.42 -24.74 -13.56
CA GLY A 254 -10.66 -24.92 -12.81
C GLY A 254 -11.75 -25.60 -13.62
N TYR A 255 -12.80 -26.03 -12.92
CA TYR A 255 -13.90 -26.79 -13.53
C TYR A 255 -14.52 -26.12 -14.76
N PRO A 256 -14.80 -24.79 -14.80
CA PRO A 256 -15.45 -24.15 -15.94
C PRO A 256 -14.74 -24.33 -17.28
N GLY A 257 -13.44 -24.64 -17.29
CA GLY A 257 -12.66 -24.87 -18.51
C GLY A 257 -12.79 -26.27 -19.13
N ASP A 258 -13.57 -27.19 -18.54
CA ASP A 258 -13.71 -28.56 -19.04
C ASP A 258 -14.35 -28.61 -20.43
N TYR A 259 -13.81 -29.47 -21.29
CA TYR A 259 -14.17 -29.54 -22.69
C TYR A 259 -15.61 -29.96 -22.97
N ASP A 260 -16.29 -30.56 -21.98
CA ASP A 260 -17.68 -30.98 -22.08
C ASP A 260 -18.68 -29.85 -21.75
N TYR A 261 -18.21 -28.73 -21.17
CA TYR A 261 -19.06 -27.59 -20.83
C TYR A 261 -19.36 -26.66 -21.99
N ARG A 262 -20.49 -25.93 -21.89
CA ARG A 262 -20.96 -24.99 -22.90
C ARG A 262 -19.93 -23.89 -23.16
N GLU A 263 -19.60 -23.69 -24.44
CA GLU A 263 -18.73 -22.60 -24.89
C GLU A 263 -19.44 -21.26 -24.73
N TYR A 264 -18.81 -20.33 -24.00
CA TYR A 264 -19.36 -19.01 -23.76
C TYR A 264 -19.27 -18.10 -24.99
N TYR A 265 -18.19 -18.20 -25.77
CA TYR A 265 -17.90 -17.23 -26.83
C TYR A 265 -18.57 -17.52 -28.18
N ARG A 266 -19.21 -18.68 -28.34
CA ARG A 266 -19.86 -19.08 -29.60
C ARG A 266 -21.38 -19.05 -29.48
N ASP A 267 -22.00 -18.06 -30.10
CA ASP A 267 -23.43 -17.76 -30.01
C ASP A 267 -24.04 -17.54 -31.39
N ILE A 268 -25.29 -17.94 -31.56
CA ILE A 268 -25.99 -17.82 -32.85
C ILE A 268 -26.15 -16.36 -33.32
N GLY A 269 -26.05 -15.39 -32.41
CA GLY A 269 -25.95 -13.96 -32.71
C GLY A 269 -24.80 -13.60 -33.66
N PHE A 270 -23.76 -14.43 -33.68
CA PHE A 270 -22.61 -14.28 -34.57
C PHE A 270 -22.63 -15.28 -35.73
N ASP A 271 -23.14 -16.48 -35.50
CA ASP A 271 -23.12 -17.56 -36.51
C ASP A 271 -24.21 -17.45 -37.58
N ARG A 272 -25.37 -16.88 -37.25
CA ARG A 272 -26.53 -16.85 -38.16
C ARG A 272 -26.45 -15.73 -39.18
N GLU A 273 -27.06 -15.94 -40.34
CA GLU A 273 -27.22 -14.92 -41.37
C GLU A 273 -27.88 -13.66 -40.80
N MET A 274 -27.41 -12.50 -41.22
CA MET A 274 -27.85 -11.21 -40.66
C MET A 274 -29.37 -11.03 -40.79
N SER A 275 -29.93 -11.31 -41.97
CA SER A 275 -31.37 -11.20 -42.26
C SER A 275 -32.26 -12.06 -41.37
N TYR A 276 -31.72 -13.14 -40.80
CA TYR A 276 -32.46 -14.01 -39.88
C TYR A 276 -32.41 -13.49 -38.44
N ILE A 277 -31.25 -13.00 -38.01
CA ILE A 277 -30.97 -12.70 -36.60
C ILE A 277 -31.22 -11.23 -36.23
N GLU A 278 -31.28 -10.33 -37.22
CA GLU A 278 -31.50 -8.87 -37.08
C GLU A 278 -32.56 -8.47 -36.02
N PRO A 279 -33.74 -9.10 -35.92
CA PRO A 279 -34.76 -8.70 -34.93
C PRO A 279 -34.39 -8.95 -33.45
N TYR A 280 -33.34 -9.74 -33.22
CA TYR A 280 -32.91 -10.24 -31.92
C TYR A 280 -31.54 -9.73 -31.47
N ILE A 281 -30.83 -9.02 -32.35
CA ILE A 281 -29.58 -8.32 -32.04
C ILE A 281 -29.85 -6.82 -31.84
N HIS A 282 -28.80 -6.01 -31.73
CA HIS A 282 -28.95 -4.58 -31.54
C HIS A 282 -29.64 -3.91 -32.75
N PRO A 283 -30.55 -2.93 -32.55
CA PRO A 283 -31.26 -2.26 -33.66
C PRO A 283 -30.36 -1.61 -34.72
N ASP A 284 -29.16 -1.15 -34.33
CA ASP A 284 -28.17 -0.59 -35.26
C ASP A 284 -27.42 -1.66 -36.08
N GLY A 285 -27.88 -2.92 -36.07
CA GLY A 285 -27.25 -4.04 -36.77
C GLY A 285 -25.98 -4.58 -36.11
N ILE A 286 -25.71 -4.20 -34.85
CA ILE A 286 -24.55 -4.68 -34.08
C ILE A 286 -24.85 -6.09 -33.58
N ARG A 287 -24.00 -7.06 -33.96
CA ARG A 287 -24.08 -8.44 -33.47
C ARG A 287 -23.71 -8.52 -32.00
N VAL A 288 -24.52 -9.27 -31.26
CA VAL A 288 -24.44 -9.43 -29.80
C VAL A 288 -24.84 -10.86 -29.46
N HIS A 289 -24.46 -11.34 -28.27
CA HIS A 289 -24.90 -12.64 -27.79
C HIS A 289 -26.43 -12.69 -27.68
N THR A 290 -27.04 -13.83 -27.99
CA THR A 290 -28.49 -14.06 -27.87
C THR A 290 -28.82 -14.95 -26.67
N GLY A 291 -27.81 -15.60 -26.08
CA GLY A 291 -27.95 -16.60 -25.01
C GLY A 291 -28.12 -18.04 -25.54
N LEU A 292 -28.32 -18.19 -26.86
CA LEU A 292 -28.40 -19.47 -27.55
C LEU A 292 -27.01 -19.84 -28.08
N LYS A 293 -26.32 -20.72 -27.34
CA LYS A 293 -24.91 -21.11 -27.54
C LYS A 293 -24.84 -22.62 -27.71
N TYR A 294 -24.44 -23.09 -28.90
CA TYR A 294 -24.69 -24.48 -29.33
C TYR A 294 -23.46 -25.38 -29.26
N TYR A 295 -22.33 -24.86 -28.81
CA TYR A 295 -21.07 -25.56 -28.85
C TYR A 295 -20.52 -25.77 -27.44
N ARG A 296 -19.66 -26.77 -27.30
CA ARG A 296 -18.87 -27.00 -26.08
C ARG A 296 -17.45 -26.50 -26.26
N ILE A 297 -16.72 -26.35 -25.15
CA ILE A 297 -15.34 -25.82 -25.14
C ILE A 297 -14.42 -26.64 -26.05
N THR A 298 -14.59 -27.97 -26.13
CA THR A 298 -13.92 -28.90 -27.08
C THR A 298 -12.41 -29.10 -26.89
N GLY A 299 -11.67 -28.01 -26.79
CA GLY A 299 -10.21 -27.94 -26.73
C GLY A 299 -9.70 -26.52 -27.02
N LYS A 300 -8.37 -26.36 -27.02
CA LYS A 300 -7.70 -25.06 -27.26
C LYS A 300 -7.56 -24.69 -28.74
N GLU A 301 -7.59 -25.67 -29.64
CA GLU A 301 -7.39 -25.51 -31.09
C GLU A 301 -8.45 -26.30 -31.87
N GLY A 302 -8.79 -25.85 -33.08
CA GLY A 302 -9.75 -26.50 -33.98
C GLY A 302 -11.19 -25.98 -33.88
N ASP A 303 -12.07 -26.56 -34.71
CA ASP A 303 -13.50 -26.24 -34.70
C ASP A 303 -14.16 -26.76 -33.42
N LYS A 304 -15.05 -25.95 -32.83
CA LYS A 304 -15.80 -26.38 -31.64
C LYS A 304 -16.86 -27.42 -32.02
N ASP A 305 -16.98 -28.46 -31.20
CA ASP A 305 -18.00 -29.50 -31.31
C ASP A 305 -19.34 -29.06 -30.69
N TRP A 306 -20.41 -29.76 -31.08
CA TRP A 306 -21.74 -29.56 -30.53
C TRP A 306 -21.79 -29.82 -29.02
N TYR A 307 -22.53 -28.98 -28.31
CA TYR A 307 -22.77 -29.15 -26.89
C TYR A 307 -23.67 -30.36 -26.60
N GLU A 308 -23.25 -31.21 -25.67
CA GLU A 308 -24.00 -32.40 -25.25
C GLU A 308 -24.42 -32.27 -23.78
N PRO A 309 -25.70 -31.89 -23.50
CA PRO A 309 -26.14 -31.56 -22.15
C PRO A 309 -26.04 -32.72 -21.15
N SER A 310 -26.09 -33.96 -21.62
CA SER A 310 -25.94 -35.14 -20.76
C SER A 310 -24.51 -35.27 -20.22
N TRP A 311 -23.50 -35.11 -21.07
CA TRP A 311 -22.09 -35.16 -20.69
C TRP A 311 -21.75 -34.03 -19.71
N ALA A 312 -22.21 -32.82 -20.01
CA ALA A 312 -22.00 -31.65 -19.16
C ALA A 312 -22.61 -31.84 -17.76
N ARG A 313 -23.80 -32.46 -17.67
CA ARG A 313 -24.44 -32.79 -16.39
C ARG A 313 -23.65 -33.84 -15.59
N GLU A 314 -23.23 -34.92 -16.23
CA GLU A 314 -22.40 -35.94 -15.59
C GLU A 314 -21.06 -35.35 -15.11
N LYS A 315 -20.49 -34.43 -15.90
CA LYS A 315 -19.28 -33.71 -15.54
C LYS A 315 -19.46 -32.80 -14.34
N ALA A 316 -20.53 -32.00 -14.30
CA ALA A 316 -20.89 -31.16 -13.16
C ALA A 316 -21.04 -31.97 -11.87
N ALA A 317 -21.72 -33.12 -11.94
CA ALA A 317 -21.82 -34.02 -10.81
C ALA A 317 -20.44 -34.57 -10.39
N SER A 318 -19.60 -35.00 -11.33
CA SER A 318 -18.23 -35.46 -11.06
C SER A 318 -17.40 -34.37 -10.35
N HIS A 319 -17.39 -33.15 -10.90
CA HIS A 319 -16.68 -32.00 -10.32
C HIS A 319 -17.20 -31.63 -8.93
N ALA A 320 -18.52 -31.69 -8.69
CA ALA A 320 -19.09 -31.49 -7.36
C ALA A 320 -18.57 -32.52 -6.35
N GLY A 321 -18.46 -33.79 -6.77
CA GLY A 321 -17.87 -34.85 -5.94
C GLY A 321 -16.38 -34.63 -5.67
N HIS A 322 -15.63 -34.23 -6.69
CA HIS A 322 -14.21 -33.90 -6.57
C HIS A 322 -13.97 -32.71 -5.64
N PHE A 323 -14.76 -31.64 -5.78
CA PHE A 323 -14.68 -30.48 -4.89
C PHE A 323 -14.98 -30.87 -3.44
N LEU A 324 -16.07 -31.62 -3.21
CA LEU A 324 -16.41 -32.11 -1.87
C LEU A 324 -15.29 -32.96 -1.28
N TYR A 325 -14.74 -33.92 -2.03
CA TYR A 325 -13.64 -34.76 -1.57
C TYR A 325 -12.45 -33.95 -1.04
N HIS A 326 -12.03 -32.91 -1.77
CA HIS A 326 -10.92 -32.05 -1.34
C HIS A 326 -11.26 -31.22 -0.11
N ARG A 327 -12.51 -30.72 0.00
CA ARG A 327 -12.98 -30.03 1.21
C ARG A 327 -13.04 -30.97 2.42
N GLU A 328 -13.43 -32.23 2.22
CA GLU A 328 -13.39 -33.24 3.27
C GLU A 328 -11.96 -33.50 3.74
N ARG A 329 -11.01 -33.69 2.82
CA ARG A 329 -9.57 -33.86 3.18
C ARG A 329 -9.05 -32.67 3.98
N GLN A 330 -9.29 -31.45 3.50
CA GLN A 330 -8.87 -30.21 4.14
C GLN A 330 -9.45 -30.08 5.55
N VAL A 331 -10.73 -30.39 5.73
CA VAL A 331 -11.41 -30.38 7.04
C VAL A 331 -10.87 -31.48 7.96
N GLU A 332 -10.60 -32.68 7.47
CA GLU A 332 -10.02 -33.75 8.28
C GLU A 332 -8.64 -33.39 8.80
N GLU A 333 -7.78 -32.87 7.93
CA GLU A 333 -6.43 -32.43 8.29
C GLU A 333 -6.48 -31.31 9.33
N ALA A 334 -7.33 -30.31 9.12
CA ALA A 334 -7.49 -29.19 10.05
C ALA A 334 -8.08 -29.61 11.40
N SER A 335 -9.00 -30.58 11.41
CA SER A 335 -9.63 -31.08 12.62
C SER A 335 -8.66 -31.75 13.61
N HIS A 336 -7.46 -32.13 13.17
CA HIS A 336 -6.45 -32.74 14.04
C HIS A 336 -5.71 -31.74 14.94
N TRP A 337 -5.62 -30.47 14.53
CA TRP A 337 -4.85 -29.45 15.26
C TRP A 337 -5.69 -28.26 15.75
N MET A 338 -6.89 -28.05 15.19
CA MET A 338 -7.79 -27.01 15.67
C MET A 338 -8.49 -27.41 16.98
N ASP A 339 -8.69 -26.43 17.86
CA ASP A 339 -9.44 -26.57 19.12
C ASP A 339 -10.97 -26.60 18.91
N ARG A 340 -11.42 -26.47 17.66
CA ARG A 340 -12.82 -26.47 17.22
C ARG A 340 -12.93 -27.00 15.80
N LYS A 341 -14.17 -27.13 15.33
CA LYS A 341 -14.44 -27.51 13.93
C LYS A 341 -13.95 -26.41 12.96
N PRO A 342 -13.09 -26.74 11.98
CA PRO A 342 -12.68 -25.81 10.93
C PRO A 342 -13.88 -25.36 10.09
N LEU A 343 -13.81 -24.13 9.57
CA LEU A 343 -14.72 -23.60 8.57
C LEU A 343 -13.92 -23.24 7.31
N VAL A 344 -14.21 -23.92 6.20
CA VAL A 344 -13.70 -23.52 4.89
C VAL A 344 -14.70 -22.54 4.27
N VAL A 345 -14.25 -21.33 3.90
CA VAL A 345 -15.10 -20.29 3.32
C VAL A 345 -14.79 -20.14 1.83
N ALA A 346 -15.69 -20.62 0.99
CA ALA A 346 -15.54 -20.59 -0.46
C ALA A 346 -16.41 -19.45 -1.04
N THR A 347 -15.76 -18.37 -1.47
CA THR A 347 -16.42 -17.17 -2.01
C THR A 347 -16.27 -17.10 -3.53
N TYR A 348 -17.33 -16.69 -4.24
CA TYR A 348 -17.35 -16.54 -5.69
C TYR A 348 -18.31 -15.43 -6.12
N ASP A 349 -18.06 -14.81 -7.28
CA ASP A 349 -19.12 -14.03 -7.95
C ASP A 349 -20.28 -14.95 -8.36
N ALA A 350 -21.51 -14.49 -8.16
CA ALA A 350 -22.69 -15.28 -8.43
C ALA A 350 -22.82 -15.57 -9.92
N GLU A 351 -22.48 -14.60 -10.79
CA GLU A 351 -22.57 -14.69 -12.24
C GLU A 351 -21.61 -15.74 -12.82
N LEU A 352 -20.63 -16.22 -12.05
CA LEU A 352 -19.90 -17.43 -12.42
C LEU A 352 -20.86 -18.60 -12.64
N PHE A 353 -21.85 -18.78 -11.76
CA PHE A 353 -22.77 -19.91 -11.77
C PHE A 353 -23.96 -19.66 -12.69
N GLY A 354 -23.76 -19.94 -13.97
CA GLY A 354 -24.79 -20.06 -14.99
C GLY A 354 -24.58 -19.13 -16.18
N HIS A 355 -24.01 -17.95 -15.95
CA HIS A 355 -23.68 -17.02 -17.03
C HIS A 355 -22.31 -17.35 -17.64
N TRP A 356 -21.22 -17.22 -16.88
CA TRP A 356 -19.87 -17.59 -17.36
C TRP A 356 -19.70 -19.11 -17.46
N TRP A 357 -20.11 -19.85 -16.44
CA TRP A 357 -20.13 -21.32 -16.42
C TRP A 357 -21.57 -21.82 -16.41
N PHE A 358 -22.07 -22.25 -17.57
CA PHE A 358 -23.48 -22.57 -17.77
C PHE A 358 -24.03 -23.64 -16.83
N GLU A 359 -23.20 -24.62 -16.50
CA GLU A 359 -23.52 -25.76 -15.65
C GLU A 359 -23.31 -25.46 -14.17
N GLY A 360 -22.85 -24.26 -13.81
CA GLY A 360 -22.62 -23.84 -12.42
C GLY A 360 -23.82 -24.07 -11.48
N PRO A 361 -25.07 -23.73 -11.83
CA PRO A 361 -26.22 -24.02 -10.98
C PRO A 361 -26.44 -25.54 -10.78
N GLN A 362 -26.16 -26.36 -11.79
CA GLN A 362 -26.23 -27.82 -11.68
C GLN A 362 -25.12 -28.35 -10.77
N PHE A 363 -23.89 -27.83 -10.89
CA PHE A 363 -22.80 -28.14 -9.98
C PHE A 363 -23.17 -27.81 -8.53
N LEU A 364 -23.82 -26.67 -8.26
CA LEU A 364 -24.28 -26.32 -6.92
C LEU A 364 -25.40 -27.25 -6.41
N ASP A 365 -26.37 -27.64 -7.25
CA ASP A 365 -27.39 -28.65 -6.91
C ASP A 365 -26.71 -29.95 -6.47
N ASP A 366 -25.77 -30.45 -7.26
CA ASP A 366 -25.05 -31.69 -7.00
C ASP A 366 -24.13 -31.60 -5.77
N LEU A 367 -23.42 -30.48 -5.59
CA LEU A 367 -22.54 -30.24 -4.45
C LEU A 367 -23.33 -30.19 -3.15
N ILE A 368 -24.45 -29.47 -3.13
CA ILE A 368 -25.31 -29.37 -1.94
C ILE A 368 -25.89 -30.75 -1.61
N ARG A 369 -26.42 -31.49 -2.60
CA ARG A 369 -26.97 -32.83 -2.36
C ARG A 369 -25.93 -33.79 -1.81
N LYS A 370 -24.75 -33.86 -2.43
CA LYS A 370 -23.66 -34.72 -1.96
C LYS A 370 -23.19 -34.33 -0.56
N THR A 371 -23.09 -33.04 -0.27
CA THR A 371 -22.68 -32.58 1.05
C THR A 371 -23.71 -32.91 2.12
N VAL A 372 -25.01 -32.69 1.85
CA VAL A 372 -26.09 -32.91 2.83
C VAL A 372 -26.44 -34.39 2.99
N CYS A 373 -26.44 -35.16 1.90
CA CYS A 373 -26.90 -36.56 1.91
C CYS A 373 -25.77 -37.56 2.14
N ASP A 374 -24.58 -37.30 1.60
CA ASP A 374 -23.51 -38.31 1.51
C ASP A 374 -22.35 -38.04 2.47
N SER A 375 -21.99 -36.76 2.69
CA SER A 375 -20.82 -36.41 3.52
C SER A 375 -21.05 -36.70 5.01
N LYS A 376 -20.08 -37.40 5.61
CA LYS A 376 -20.00 -37.61 7.07
C LYS A 376 -18.97 -36.71 7.74
N VAL A 377 -18.22 -35.95 6.95
CA VAL A 377 -17.06 -35.16 7.38
C VAL A 377 -17.40 -33.68 7.43
N VAL A 378 -18.00 -33.15 6.37
CA VAL A 378 -18.31 -31.73 6.21
C VAL A 378 -19.80 -31.50 6.33
N LYS A 379 -20.19 -30.35 6.87
CA LYS A 379 -21.57 -29.86 6.88
C LYS A 379 -21.61 -28.43 6.33
N LEU A 380 -22.65 -28.09 5.57
CA LEU A 380 -22.86 -26.70 5.15
C LEU A 380 -23.25 -25.82 6.35
N MET A 381 -22.69 -24.61 6.43
CA MET A 381 -22.94 -23.67 7.52
C MET A 381 -22.82 -22.22 7.03
N THR A 382 -23.63 -21.31 7.56
CA THR A 382 -23.47 -19.88 7.27
C THR A 382 -22.52 -19.21 8.28
N PRO A 383 -21.91 -18.06 7.93
CA PRO A 383 -21.04 -17.34 8.86
C PRO A 383 -21.74 -16.93 10.16
N SER A 384 -23.01 -16.51 10.10
CA SER A 384 -23.77 -16.18 11.32
C SER A 384 -23.95 -17.38 12.23
N GLU A 385 -24.31 -18.55 11.68
CA GLU A 385 -24.44 -19.78 12.47
C GLU A 385 -23.11 -20.20 13.08
N TYR A 386 -21.99 -20.02 12.36
CA TYR A 386 -20.66 -20.31 12.90
C TYR A 386 -20.30 -19.39 14.09
N LEU A 387 -20.61 -18.10 14.01
CA LEU A 387 -20.40 -17.15 15.12
C LEU A 387 -21.34 -17.38 16.30
N GLU A 388 -22.52 -17.97 16.06
CA GLU A 388 -23.45 -18.39 17.11
C GLU A 388 -22.97 -19.68 17.79
N GLU A 389 -22.41 -20.64 17.05
CA GLU A 389 -21.80 -21.85 17.61
C GLU A 389 -20.48 -21.56 18.34
N TYR A 390 -19.68 -20.63 17.82
CA TYR A 390 -18.38 -20.22 18.37
C TYR A 390 -18.33 -18.70 18.58
N PRO A 391 -18.81 -18.18 19.72
CA PRO A 391 -18.83 -16.74 19.97
C PRO A 391 -17.44 -16.15 20.26
N GLU A 392 -16.48 -16.96 20.69
CA GLU A 392 -15.11 -16.53 20.98
C GLU A 392 -14.19 -16.78 19.78
N GLN A 393 -13.50 -15.74 19.32
CA GLN A 393 -12.53 -15.81 18.22
C GLN A 393 -11.19 -15.24 18.66
N ASP A 394 -10.14 -15.55 17.89
CA ASP A 394 -8.88 -14.82 18.04
C ASP A 394 -9.12 -13.34 17.70
N ARG A 395 -8.25 -12.45 18.19
CA ARG A 395 -8.32 -11.01 17.93
C ARG A 395 -7.02 -10.52 17.32
N GLY A 396 -7.11 -9.65 16.32
CA GLY A 396 -5.93 -9.07 15.68
C GLY A 396 -6.25 -7.88 14.78
N TYR A 397 -5.20 -7.11 14.49
CA TYR A 397 -5.23 -6.04 13.51
C TYR A 397 -5.04 -6.62 12.11
N LEU A 398 -5.95 -6.26 11.21
CA LEU A 398 -5.90 -6.65 9.80
C LEU A 398 -5.17 -5.54 9.01
N PRO A 399 -4.23 -5.89 8.11
CA PRO A 399 -3.67 -4.94 7.15
C PRO A 399 -4.72 -4.54 6.11
N MET A 400 -4.43 -3.50 5.32
CA MET A 400 -5.23 -3.21 4.12
C MET A 400 -5.15 -4.39 3.15
N SER A 401 -6.27 -4.75 2.54
CA SER A 401 -6.30 -5.83 1.56
C SER A 401 -7.50 -5.73 0.65
N THR A 402 -7.42 -6.42 -0.48
CA THR A 402 -8.53 -6.70 -1.40
C THR A 402 -8.43 -8.15 -1.87
N TRP A 403 -9.47 -8.64 -2.55
CA TRP A 403 -9.39 -9.90 -3.28
C TRP A 403 -8.93 -9.75 -4.75
N GLY A 404 -8.55 -8.53 -5.15
CA GLY A 404 -8.12 -8.18 -6.51
C GLY A 404 -6.67 -8.55 -6.82
N ARG A 405 -6.14 -7.99 -7.92
CA ARG A 405 -4.75 -8.22 -8.37
C ARG A 405 -3.77 -7.93 -7.23
N ASN A 406 -2.84 -8.86 -6.99
CA ASN A 406 -1.82 -8.82 -5.93
C ASN A 406 -2.36 -8.72 -4.48
N GLY A 407 -3.68 -8.79 -4.26
CA GLY A 407 -4.28 -8.67 -2.94
C GLY A 407 -4.43 -7.23 -2.41
N TYR A 408 -4.15 -6.22 -3.23
CA TYR A 408 -4.17 -4.81 -2.83
C TYR A 408 -5.04 -3.95 -3.78
N GLY A 409 -5.01 -2.63 -3.60
CA GLY A 409 -5.90 -1.69 -4.30
C GLY A 409 -5.53 -1.36 -5.75
N GLU A 410 -4.51 -2.02 -6.34
CA GLU A 410 -3.98 -1.68 -7.68
C GLU A 410 -5.01 -1.67 -8.80
N VAL A 411 -6.04 -2.52 -8.72
CA VAL A 411 -7.11 -2.55 -9.75
C VAL A 411 -7.92 -1.25 -9.73
N TRP A 412 -8.11 -0.65 -8.55
CA TRP A 412 -8.92 0.55 -8.38
C TRP A 412 -8.09 1.83 -8.31
N LEU A 413 -6.77 1.74 -8.11
CA LEU A 413 -5.85 2.89 -8.14
C LEU A 413 -4.57 2.55 -8.90
N ASN A 414 -4.52 3.00 -10.15
CA ASN A 414 -3.35 2.93 -11.03
C ASN A 414 -3.37 4.08 -12.06
N GLU A 415 -2.46 4.06 -13.03
CA GLU A 415 -2.33 5.09 -14.07
C GLU A 415 -3.59 5.29 -14.92
N ASN A 416 -4.43 4.27 -15.10
CA ASN A 416 -5.61 4.31 -15.96
C ASN A 416 -6.82 4.97 -15.27
N ASN A 417 -6.90 4.88 -13.94
CA ASN A 417 -8.08 5.29 -13.18
C ASN A 417 -7.78 6.24 -12.01
N GLY A 418 -6.53 6.44 -11.61
CA GLY A 418 -6.19 7.27 -10.43
C GLY A 418 -6.64 8.73 -10.52
N TRP A 419 -6.81 9.26 -11.74
CA TRP A 419 -7.32 10.61 -11.97
C TRP A 419 -8.76 10.81 -11.49
N ILE A 420 -9.55 9.75 -11.25
CA ILE A 420 -10.95 9.86 -10.82
C ILE A 420 -11.06 10.40 -9.39
N TYR A 421 -10.12 10.02 -8.50
CA TYR A 421 -10.28 10.21 -7.06
C TYR A 421 -10.27 11.67 -6.65
N ARG A 422 -9.41 12.51 -7.25
CA ARG A 422 -9.42 13.96 -7.00
C ARG A 422 -10.80 14.58 -7.25
N HIS A 423 -11.55 14.06 -8.24
CA HIS A 423 -12.87 14.56 -8.59
C HIS A 423 -13.94 14.01 -7.64
N LEU A 424 -13.86 12.73 -7.28
CA LEU A 424 -14.75 12.10 -6.29
C LEU A 424 -14.60 12.74 -4.91
N HIS A 425 -13.36 12.91 -4.43
CA HIS A 425 -13.03 13.53 -3.14
C HIS A 425 -13.48 14.99 -3.07
N GLN A 426 -13.25 15.75 -4.15
CA GLN A 426 -13.78 17.12 -4.22
C GLN A 426 -15.31 17.15 -4.14
N ALA A 427 -15.99 16.30 -4.90
CA ALA A 427 -17.45 16.22 -4.91
C ALA A 427 -18.00 15.81 -3.53
N GLU A 428 -17.36 14.86 -2.88
CA GLU A 428 -17.66 14.41 -1.52
C GLU A 428 -17.64 15.56 -0.50
N ARG A 429 -16.54 16.32 -0.45
CA ARG A 429 -16.43 17.49 0.43
C ARG A 429 -17.47 18.56 0.10
N GLU A 430 -17.72 18.81 -1.18
CA GLU A 430 -18.72 19.78 -1.65
C GLU A 430 -20.15 19.42 -1.22
N LEU A 431 -20.51 18.13 -1.24
CA LEU A 431 -21.80 17.62 -0.80
C LEU A 431 -21.95 17.72 0.73
N ILE A 432 -20.95 17.26 1.48
CA ILE A 432 -20.97 17.28 2.95
C ILE A 432 -21.12 18.72 3.46
N ALA A 433 -20.41 19.67 2.86
CA ALA A 433 -20.54 21.09 3.18
C ALA A 433 -21.95 21.62 2.90
N ALA A 434 -22.55 21.25 1.77
CA ALA A 434 -23.91 21.66 1.40
C ALA A 434 -24.97 21.08 2.36
N ILE A 435 -24.86 19.79 2.70
CA ILE A 435 -25.76 19.12 3.65
C ILE A 435 -25.61 19.72 5.06
N THR A 436 -24.38 19.99 5.51
CA THR A 436 -24.13 20.64 6.80
C THR A 436 -24.81 22.01 6.85
N THR A 437 -24.61 22.82 5.80
CA THR A 437 -25.24 24.15 5.67
C THR A 437 -26.77 24.06 5.67
N PHE A 438 -27.34 23.04 5.02
CA PHE A 438 -28.78 22.81 4.98
C PHE A 438 -29.38 22.60 6.37
N TYR A 439 -28.74 21.77 7.20
CA TYR A 439 -29.23 21.51 8.56
C TYR A 439 -29.00 22.70 9.51
N GLU A 440 -27.92 23.47 9.33
CA GLU A 440 -27.68 24.69 10.11
C GLU A 440 -28.70 25.78 9.81
N LYS A 441 -29.06 25.97 8.54
CA LYS A 441 -30.00 27.02 8.09
C LYS A 441 -31.46 26.57 8.09
N LYS A 442 -31.75 25.31 8.46
CA LYS A 442 -33.08 24.69 8.38
C LYS A 442 -33.72 24.85 7.00
N GLY A 443 -33.06 24.32 5.96
CA GLY A 443 -33.57 24.39 4.60
C GLY A 443 -34.94 23.72 4.42
N ASP A 444 -35.63 24.08 3.34
CA ASP A 444 -36.97 23.59 3.04
C ASP A 444 -36.99 22.20 2.38
N GLN A 445 -38.20 21.68 2.11
CA GLN A 445 -38.39 20.36 1.52
C GLN A 445 -37.83 20.23 0.09
N LEU A 446 -37.81 21.33 -0.68
CA LEU A 446 -37.31 21.30 -2.05
C LEU A 446 -35.77 21.25 -2.08
N ALA A 447 -35.13 21.99 -1.17
CA ALA A 447 -33.69 21.89 -0.94
C ALA A 447 -33.29 20.48 -0.47
N LEU A 448 -34.08 19.85 0.40
CA LEU A 448 -33.85 18.47 0.83
C LEU A 448 -33.90 17.49 -0.34
N ARG A 449 -34.90 17.60 -1.23
CA ARG A 449 -34.99 16.78 -2.46
C ARG A 449 -33.78 16.96 -3.36
N CYS A 450 -33.38 18.22 -3.59
CA CYS A 450 -32.20 18.54 -4.39
C CYS A 450 -30.92 17.89 -3.84
N LEU A 451 -30.66 18.01 -2.54
CA LEU A 451 -29.48 17.42 -1.90
C LEU A 451 -29.53 15.89 -1.84
N LYS A 452 -30.70 15.30 -1.66
CA LYS A 452 -30.89 13.84 -1.79
C LYS A 452 -30.51 13.37 -3.19
N GLN A 453 -30.95 14.05 -4.23
CA GLN A 453 -30.57 13.68 -5.59
C GLN A 453 -29.07 13.88 -5.82
N ALA A 454 -28.48 14.98 -5.35
CA ALA A 454 -27.02 15.21 -5.46
C ALA A 454 -26.21 14.10 -4.76
N ALA A 455 -26.69 13.60 -3.62
CA ALA A 455 -26.08 12.48 -2.92
C ALA A 455 -26.18 11.15 -3.71
N ARG A 456 -27.29 10.88 -4.39
CA ARG A 456 -27.39 9.73 -5.31
C ARG A 456 -26.38 9.82 -6.45
N GLU A 457 -26.25 11.00 -7.06
CA GLU A 457 -25.28 11.23 -8.14
C GLU A 457 -23.83 10.97 -7.65
N LEU A 458 -23.47 11.45 -6.45
CA LEU A 458 -22.17 11.16 -5.85
C LEU A 458 -21.97 9.65 -5.66
N MET A 459 -22.94 8.96 -5.04
CA MET A 459 -22.85 7.52 -4.81
C MET A 459 -22.68 6.75 -6.13
N LEU A 460 -23.42 7.11 -7.17
CA LEU A 460 -23.31 6.48 -8.49
C LEU A 460 -21.94 6.72 -9.14
N ALA A 461 -21.36 7.92 -8.98
CA ALA A 461 -20.00 8.22 -9.43
C ALA A 461 -18.93 7.42 -8.66
N GLN A 462 -19.18 7.09 -7.39
CA GLN A 462 -18.26 6.40 -6.50
C GLN A 462 -18.18 4.86 -6.70
N SER A 463 -18.94 4.27 -7.63
CA SER A 463 -18.90 2.82 -7.84
C SER A 463 -17.49 2.33 -8.22
N SER A 464 -17.03 1.23 -7.60
CA SER A 464 -15.76 0.59 -7.94
C SER A 464 -15.74 0.04 -9.36
N ASP A 465 -16.92 -0.27 -9.93
CA ASP A 465 -17.10 -0.80 -11.29
C ASP A 465 -16.40 0.07 -12.33
N TRP A 466 -16.45 1.39 -12.16
CA TRP A 466 -15.89 2.30 -13.15
C TRP A 466 -14.36 2.23 -13.18
N ALA A 467 -13.72 2.18 -12.01
CA ALA A 467 -12.27 2.02 -11.92
C ALA A 467 -11.84 0.63 -12.42
N PHE A 468 -12.62 -0.41 -12.11
CA PHE A 468 -12.41 -1.78 -12.61
C PHE A 468 -12.47 -1.87 -14.14
N ILE A 469 -13.50 -1.27 -14.77
CA ILE A 469 -13.66 -1.24 -16.23
C ILE A 469 -12.51 -0.47 -16.90
N LEU A 470 -12.02 0.61 -16.26
CA LEU A 470 -10.89 1.38 -16.76
C LEU A 470 -9.58 0.60 -16.71
N ASP A 471 -9.33 -0.18 -15.64
CA ASP A 471 -8.16 -1.09 -15.55
C ASP A 471 -8.25 -2.20 -16.62
N GLY A 472 -9.42 -2.84 -16.75
CA GLY A 472 -9.63 -3.95 -17.69
C GLY A 472 -9.78 -3.55 -19.17
N GLN A 473 -9.85 -2.24 -19.46
CA GLN A 473 -9.99 -1.67 -20.81
C GLN A 473 -11.15 -2.22 -21.67
N THR A 474 -12.25 -2.66 -21.07
CA THR A 474 -13.35 -3.34 -21.80
C THR A 474 -14.33 -2.37 -22.45
N VAL A 475 -14.99 -1.52 -21.66
CA VAL A 475 -15.98 -0.51 -22.09
C VAL A 475 -15.66 0.87 -21.50
N THR A 476 -14.40 1.27 -21.64
CA THR A 476 -13.83 2.48 -21.01
C THR A 476 -14.62 3.75 -21.27
N ARG A 477 -15.10 3.96 -22.51
CA ARG A 477 -15.91 5.14 -22.86
C ARG A 477 -17.18 5.23 -22.03
N TYR A 478 -17.84 4.09 -21.78
CA TYR A 478 -19.05 4.05 -20.95
C TYR A 478 -18.72 4.42 -19.50
N ALA A 479 -17.69 3.82 -18.90
CA ALA A 479 -17.26 4.13 -17.54
C ALA A 479 -16.84 5.61 -17.38
N LEU A 480 -16.07 6.15 -18.33
CA LEU A 480 -15.71 7.58 -18.35
C LEU A 480 -16.94 8.47 -18.36
N GLN A 481 -17.90 8.17 -19.23
CA GLN A 481 -19.13 8.93 -19.35
C GLN A 481 -19.97 8.85 -18.06
N ARG A 482 -20.06 7.67 -17.43
CA ARG A 482 -20.79 7.50 -16.17
C ARG A 482 -20.19 8.33 -15.05
N ILE A 483 -18.88 8.28 -14.84
CA ILE A 483 -18.20 9.11 -13.82
C ILE A 483 -18.44 10.59 -14.11
N HIS A 484 -18.19 11.02 -15.35
CA HIS A 484 -18.32 12.40 -15.77
C HIS A 484 -19.75 12.93 -15.58
N ASP A 485 -20.75 12.23 -16.12
CA ASP A 485 -22.13 12.70 -16.16
C ASP A 485 -22.73 12.78 -14.75
N HIS A 486 -22.43 11.81 -13.87
CA HIS A 486 -22.86 11.86 -12.48
C HIS A 486 -22.22 13.02 -11.71
N LEU A 487 -20.92 13.27 -11.87
CA LEU A 487 -20.25 14.41 -11.24
C LEU A 487 -20.78 15.76 -11.75
N VAL A 488 -21.08 15.86 -13.04
CA VAL A 488 -21.66 17.07 -13.64
C VAL A 488 -23.08 17.32 -13.12
N ARG A 489 -23.93 16.29 -13.12
CA ARG A 489 -25.31 16.38 -12.59
C ARG A 489 -25.32 16.77 -11.12
N MET A 490 -24.46 16.14 -10.32
CA MET A 490 -24.28 16.48 -8.92
C MET A 490 -23.93 17.95 -8.72
N ARG A 491 -22.91 18.44 -9.45
CA ARG A 491 -22.47 19.85 -9.33
C ARG A 491 -23.54 20.83 -9.80
N ALA A 492 -24.31 20.49 -10.82
CA ALA A 492 -25.45 21.30 -11.25
C ALA A 492 -26.52 21.41 -10.14
N LEU A 493 -26.86 20.31 -9.47
CA LEU A 493 -27.79 20.32 -8.33
C LEU A 493 -27.24 21.13 -7.16
N LEU A 494 -25.94 20.99 -6.84
CA LEU A 494 -25.30 21.79 -5.80
C LEU A 494 -25.25 23.29 -6.15
N ALA A 495 -25.07 23.65 -7.42
CA ALA A 495 -25.14 25.03 -7.88
C ALA A 495 -26.54 25.61 -7.69
N MET A 496 -27.59 24.90 -8.13
CA MET A 496 -28.99 25.30 -7.90
C MET A 496 -29.29 25.54 -6.42
N TYR A 497 -28.78 24.66 -5.55
CA TYR A 497 -28.93 24.79 -4.10
C TYR A 497 -28.19 26.03 -3.53
N ARG A 498 -26.92 26.23 -3.91
CA ARG A 498 -26.07 27.31 -3.39
C ARG A 498 -26.51 28.69 -3.88
N GLU A 499 -27.00 28.78 -5.10
CA GLU A 499 -27.47 30.03 -5.73
C GLU A 499 -28.91 30.38 -5.35
N HIS A 500 -29.58 29.53 -4.55
CA HIS A 500 -30.98 29.68 -4.16
C HIS A 500 -31.95 29.74 -5.36
N GLN A 501 -31.60 29.06 -6.46
CA GLN A 501 -32.38 28.96 -7.70
C GLN A 501 -32.84 27.51 -7.91
N LEU A 502 -33.65 27.00 -6.98
CA LEU A 502 -34.17 25.63 -7.08
C LEU A 502 -35.26 25.55 -8.15
N ASP A 503 -35.04 24.67 -9.14
CA ASP A 503 -36.03 24.32 -10.17
C ASP A 503 -36.62 22.95 -9.86
N GLU A 504 -37.89 22.93 -9.42
CA GLU A 504 -38.60 21.69 -9.10
C GLU A 504 -38.76 20.75 -10.30
N GLY A 505 -38.93 21.29 -11.52
CA GLY A 505 -39.04 20.50 -12.74
C GLY A 505 -37.73 19.80 -13.06
N ALA A 506 -36.60 20.51 -12.96
CA ALA A 506 -35.27 19.94 -13.16
C ALA A 506 -34.94 18.87 -12.12
N ILE A 507 -35.26 19.11 -10.84
CA ILE A 507 -35.06 18.13 -9.75
C ILE A 507 -35.91 16.87 -10.00
N THR A 508 -37.17 17.04 -10.37
CA THR A 508 -38.08 15.91 -10.64
C THR A 508 -37.59 15.08 -11.83
N GLN A 509 -37.06 15.72 -12.88
CA GLN A 509 -36.46 15.00 -14.01
C GLN A 509 -35.19 14.23 -13.57
N ALA A 510 -34.32 14.84 -12.76
CA ALA A 510 -33.13 14.16 -12.26
C ALA A 510 -33.48 12.95 -11.37
N GLU A 511 -34.50 13.07 -10.52
CA GLU A 511 -35.05 11.96 -9.73
C GLU A 511 -35.60 10.83 -10.61
N ALA A 512 -36.26 11.16 -11.73
CA ALA A 512 -36.79 10.17 -12.68
C ALA A 512 -35.70 9.47 -13.51
N ASP A 513 -34.61 10.18 -13.81
CA ASP A 513 -33.45 9.63 -14.53
C ASP A 513 -32.74 8.57 -13.67
N PHE A 514 -32.53 8.85 -12.37
CA PHE A 514 -31.84 7.96 -11.43
C PHE A 514 -32.62 7.77 -10.12
N PRO A 515 -33.71 6.97 -10.11
CA PRO A 515 -34.59 6.78 -8.96
C PRO A 515 -34.03 5.82 -7.89
N ILE A 516 -32.71 5.64 -7.83
CA ILE A 516 -32.05 4.72 -6.89
C ILE A 516 -32.15 5.26 -5.46
N PHE A 517 -32.33 4.39 -4.47
CA PHE A 517 -32.43 4.77 -3.04
C PHE A 517 -33.49 5.87 -2.78
N PRO A 518 -34.78 5.58 -2.99
CA PRO A 518 -35.85 6.56 -2.80
C PRO A 518 -35.86 7.14 -1.38
N ASP A 519 -35.54 6.31 -0.38
CA ASP A 519 -35.58 6.66 1.04
C ASP A 519 -34.23 7.14 1.60
N LEU A 520 -33.29 7.55 0.73
CA LEU A 520 -31.97 8.04 1.13
C LEU A 520 -32.06 9.08 2.26
N ASP A 521 -31.40 8.78 3.37
CA ASP A 521 -31.22 9.71 4.49
C ASP A 521 -29.86 10.40 4.39
N ILE A 522 -29.88 11.69 4.07
CA ILE A 522 -28.67 12.50 3.92
C ILE A 522 -28.05 12.90 5.26
N THR A 523 -28.70 12.62 6.40
CA THR A 523 -28.09 12.85 7.72
C THR A 523 -26.85 11.98 7.96
N PHE A 524 -26.68 10.90 7.22
CA PHE A 524 -25.47 10.07 7.30
C PHE A 524 -24.20 10.83 6.89
N TYR A 525 -24.35 11.86 6.06
CA TYR A 525 -23.29 12.78 5.67
C TYR A 525 -23.02 13.90 6.70
N LEU A 526 -23.73 13.94 7.83
CA LEU A 526 -23.46 14.89 8.90
C LEU A 526 -22.29 14.43 9.78
N PRO A 527 -21.39 15.34 10.18
CA PRO A 527 -20.36 15.04 11.16
C PRO A 527 -20.96 14.66 12.52
N LYS A 528 -20.56 13.52 13.11
CA LYS A 528 -21.03 13.12 14.45
C LYS A 528 -20.42 14.01 15.55
N GLN A 529 -21.27 14.69 16.34
CA GLN A 529 -20.85 15.52 17.49
C GLN A 529 -20.19 14.71 18.63
N THR A 530 -20.43 13.39 18.71
CA THR A 530 -19.90 12.50 19.77
C THR A 530 -18.39 12.26 19.71
N HIS A 531 -17.70 12.72 18.67
CA HIS A 531 -16.23 12.73 18.60
C HIS A 531 -15.62 14.07 19.06
N ARG A 532 -16.39 14.94 19.72
CA ARG A 532 -15.88 16.15 20.41
C ARG A 532 -15.28 15.88 21.79
N VAL A 533 -15.14 14.62 22.23
CA VAL A 533 -14.46 14.25 23.48
C VAL A 533 -13.13 13.54 23.19
N ASN A 534 -12.07 14.34 23.22
CA ASN A 534 -10.72 14.07 23.75
C ASN A 534 -9.76 13.08 23.04
N VAL A 535 -9.34 13.46 21.83
CA VAL A 535 -7.90 13.49 21.48
C VAL A 535 -7.55 14.84 20.83
N SER A 536 -8.52 15.45 20.16
CA SER A 536 -8.33 16.70 19.42
C SER A 536 -8.28 17.95 20.30
N ARG A 537 -8.67 17.93 21.59
CA ARG A 537 -8.68 19.16 22.42
C ARG A 537 -7.44 19.37 23.30
N GLN A 538 -6.65 18.35 23.62
CA GLN A 538 -5.32 18.56 24.20
C GLN A 538 -4.29 18.91 23.13
N LEU A 539 -4.46 18.43 21.89
CA LEU A 539 -3.65 18.84 20.76
C LEU A 539 -4.08 20.19 20.17
N VAL A 540 -5.37 20.55 20.15
CA VAL A 540 -5.80 21.88 19.65
C VAL A 540 -5.64 22.98 20.69
N ALA A 541 -5.64 22.68 22.00
CA ALA A 541 -5.17 23.63 23.01
C ALA A 541 -3.65 23.88 22.91
N ALA A 542 -2.89 22.95 22.31
CA ALA A 542 -1.48 23.15 21.95
C ALA A 542 -1.27 23.73 20.55
N ALA A 543 -2.20 23.50 19.60
CA ALA A 543 -2.11 23.99 18.22
C ALA A 543 -2.67 25.41 18.04
N GLN A 544 -3.33 25.97 19.06
CA GLN A 544 -3.66 27.40 19.08
C GLN A 544 -2.53 28.29 19.62
N ASP A 545 -1.37 27.71 19.97
CA ASP A 545 -0.17 28.45 20.39
C ASP A 545 1.03 28.28 19.43
N GLN A 546 0.89 27.52 18.34
CA GLN A 546 1.98 27.28 17.39
C GLN A 546 1.81 28.07 16.08
N SER A 547 2.01 29.39 16.15
CA SER A 547 2.25 30.19 14.95
C SER A 547 3.76 30.35 14.63
N SER A 548 4.64 29.43 15.07
CA SER A 548 6.10 29.60 14.84
C SER A 548 6.96 28.34 14.68
N THR A 549 6.51 27.13 14.98
CA THR A 549 7.36 25.92 14.92
C THR A 549 7.34 25.26 13.54
N LYS A 550 8.51 25.21 12.89
CA LYS A 550 8.74 24.63 11.56
C LYS A 550 8.87 23.10 11.63
N THR A 551 8.34 22.39 10.64
CA THR A 551 8.44 20.94 10.48
C THR A 551 9.37 20.59 9.31
N VAL A 552 10.33 19.68 9.51
CA VAL A 552 11.31 19.25 8.50
C VAL A 552 11.22 17.76 8.27
N LEU A 553 11.19 17.37 7.00
CA LEU A 553 11.21 15.98 6.56
C LEU A 553 12.61 15.64 6.05
N MET A 554 13.37 14.86 6.83
CA MET A 554 14.70 14.38 6.48
C MET A 554 14.65 13.01 5.82
N LEU A 555 15.28 12.87 4.66
CA LEU A 555 15.40 11.60 3.93
C LEU A 555 16.84 11.11 4.03
N ALA A 556 17.06 9.94 4.64
CA ALA A 556 18.40 9.38 4.81
C ALA A 556 18.39 7.85 4.82
N TRP A 557 19.31 7.21 4.12
CA TRP A 557 19.37 5.74 4.07
C TRP A 557 20.03 5.09 5.31
N GLU A 558 20.78 5.86 6.10
CA GLU A 558 21.38 5.44 7.38
C GLU A 558 20.85 6.32 8.52
N PHE A 559 20.44 5.68 9.61
CA PHE A 559 20.08 6.33 10.87
C PHE A 559 20.19 5.28 12.00
N PRO A 560 20.64 5.64 13.23
CA PRO A 560 20.78 4.69 14.34
C PRO A 560 19.52 3.84 14.52
N PRO A 561 19.64 2.53 14.83
CA PRO A 561 20.89 1.83 15.14
C PRO A 561 21.73 1.44 13.92
N HIS A 562 21.22 1.63 12.70
CA HIS A 562 21.94 1.30 11.48
C HIS A 562 22.80 2.48 10.99
N VAL A 563 24.07 2.48 11.40
CA VAL A 563 25.07 3.47 10.97
C VAL A 563 26.27 2.73 10.36
N VAL A 564 26.55 3.00 9.09
CA VAL A 564 27.67 2.43 8.32
C VAL A 564 28.84 3.41 8.26
N GLY A 565 28.56 4.71 8.20
CA GLY A 565 29.58 5.74 8.09
C GLY A 565 29.22 7.06 8.76
N GLY A 566 30.04 8.09 8.47
CA GLY A 566 29.87 9.43 9.05
C GLY A 566 28.56 10.12 8.65
N LEU A 567 27.93 9.71 7.53
CA LEU A 567 26.64 10.24 7.09
C LEU A 567 25.56 9.98 8.13
N GLY A 568 25.33 8.73 8.54
CA GLY A 568 24.27 8.40 9.49
C GLY A 568 24.45 9.12 10.83
N ARG A 569 25.71 9.30 11.27
CA ARG A 569 26.04 10.09 12.47
C ARG A 569 25.70 11.57 12.28
N ALA A 570 26.07 12.18 11.16
CA ALA A 570 25.77 13.58 10.89
C ALA A 570 24.26 13.85 10.79
N VAL A 571 23.49 12.94 10.17
CA VAL A 571 22.02 13.05 10.11
C VAL A 571 21.40 12.94 11.50
N TYR A 572 21.85 11.96 12.30
CA TYR A 572 21.36 11.78 13.66
C TYR A 572 21.62 12.98 14.55
N ASP A 573 22.85 13.47 14.57
CA ASP A 573 23.22 14.59 15.41
C ASP A 573 22.55 15.90 14.98
N LEU A 574 22.44 16.14 13.67
CA LEU A 574 21.68 17.29 13.16
C LEU A 574 20.21 17.20 13.58
N ALA A 575 19.56 16.06 13.36
CA ALA A 575 18.13 15.88 13.65
C ALA A 575 17.79 16.16 15.12
N ARG A 576 18.55 15.62 16.08
CA ARG A 576 18.28 15.85 17.51
C ARG A 576 18.57 17.30 17.93
N HIS A 577 19.56 17.98 17.34
CA HIS A 577 19.82 19.39 17.65
C HIS A 577 18.81 20.35 17.01
N LEU A 578 18.24 19.99 15.86
CA LEU A 578 17.09 20.71 15.29
C LEU A 578 15.88 20.61 16.23
N VAL A 579 15.61 19.42 16.78
CA VAL A 579 14.54 19.20 17.78
C VAL A 579 14.77 20.02 19.05
N GLN A 580 16.00 20.03 19.58
CA GLN A 580 16.36 20.85 20.74
C GLN A 580 16.16 22.35 20.52
N GLN A 581 16.17 22.81 19.27
CA GLN A 581 15.94 24.20 18.87
C GLN A 581 14.50 24.46 18.38
N GLY A 582 13.58 23.54 18.64
CA GLY A 582 12.14 23.71 18.40
C GLY A 582 11.67 23.40 16.99
N ILE A 583 12.47 22.68 16.18
CA ILE A 583 12.03 22.15 14.89
C ILE A 583 11.42 20.78 15.08
N VAL A 584 10.26 20.52 14.48
CA VAL A 584 9.71 19.17 14.43
C VAL A 584 10.41 18.41 13.31
N VAL A 585 11.05 17.27 13.61
CA VAL A 585 11.84 16.52 12.63
C VAL A 585 11.26 15.13 12.43
N HIS A 586 10.98 14.80 11.17
CA HIS A 586 10.64 13.45 10.72
C HIS A 586 11.79 12.89 9.88
N VAL A 587 12.34 11.74 10.25
CA VAL A 587 13.40 11.04 9.51
C VAL A 587 12.81 9.80 8.87
N LEU A 588 12.92 9.68 7.55
CA LEU A 588 12.59 8.46 6.82
C LEU A 588 13.87 7.72 6.47
N THR A 589 13.95 6.46 6.86
CA THR A 589 15.16 5.65 6.74
C THR A 589 14.86 4.18 6.51
N ARG A 590 15.88 3.39 6.16
CA ARG A 590 15.77 1.95 5.92
C ARG A 590 15.40 1.21 7.22
N ALA A 591 14.52 0.20 7.10
CA ALA A 591 14.29 -0.77 8.18
C ALA A 591 15.41 -1.81 8.29
N THR A 592 15.60 -2.33 9.50
CA THR A 592 16.42 -3.51 9.78
C THR A 592 15.58 -4.51 10.60
N ASP A 593 15.92 -5.79 10.51
CA ASP A 593 15.13 -6.92 11.04
C ASP A 593 14.80 -6.86 12.55
N SER A 594 15.40 -5.93 13.29
CA SER A 594 15.32 -5.81 14.74
C SER A 594 14.67 -4.49 15.25
N CYS A 595 14.10 -3.65 14.39
CA CYS A 595 13.64 -2.30 14.78
C CYS A 595 12.14 -2.10 14.57
N SER A 596 11.53 -1.23 15.38
CA SER A 596 10.15 -0.77 15.18
C SER A 596 10.04 0.08 13.91
N ILE A 597 8.92 -0.06 13.19
CA ILE A 597 8.63 0.66 11.95
C ILE A 597 8.47 2.16 12.22
N ASP A 598 7.87 2.55 13.34
CA ASP A 598 7.74 3.94 13.76
C ASP A 598 8.20 4.09 15.22
N GLU A 599 9.09 5.04 15.50
CA GLU A 599 9.54 5.37 16.85
C GLU A 599 9.84 6.86 17.02
N THR A 600 10.00 7.28 18.28
CA THR A 600 10.48 8.62 18.60
C THR A 600 11.79 8.49 19.38
N MET A 601 12.88 9.02 18.83
CA MET A 601 14.22 8.92 19.39
C MET A 601 14.74 10.33 19.69
N GLU A 602 14.89 10.67 20.97
CA GLU A 602 15.27 12.01 21.42
C GLU A 602 14.40 13.15 20.83
N GLY A 603 13.11 12.86 20.64
CA GLY A 603 12.13 13.79 20.06
C GLY A 603 12.14 13.86 18.53
N VAL A 604 13.03 13.12 17.85
CA VAL A 604 12.97 12.90 16.40
C VAL A 604 11.96 11.81 16.08
N HIS A 605 11.03 12.06 15.18
CA HIS A 605 10.12 11.03 14.66
C HIS A 605 10.83 10.20 13.59
N VAL A 606 11.04 8.91 13.84
CA VAL A 606 11.80 8.02 12.95
C VAL A 606 10.86 7.00 12.32
N HIS A 607 10.85 6.99 10.99
CA HIS A 607 10.04 6.12 10.16
C HIS A 607 10.97 5.15 9.39
N ARG A 608 10.92 3.87 9.76
CA ARG A 608 11.77 2.81 9.22
C ARG A 608 11.03 1.99 8.18
N LEU A 609 11.56 2.02 6.97
CA LEU A 609 10.86 1.59 5.77
C LEU A 609 11.33 0.19 5.34
N PRO A 610 10.46 -0.83 5.42
CA PRO A 610 10.79 -2.16 4.90
C PRO A 610 10.82 -2.13 3.37
N THR A 611 11.82 -2.80 2.76
CA THR A 611 11.90 -3.01 1.31
C THR A 611 11.47 -4.43 0.96
N TYR A 612 10.70 -4.61 -0.12
CA TYR A 612 10.09 -5.88 -0.52
C TYR A 612 11.10 -7.02 -0.73
N ILE A 613 12.31 -6.70 -1.19
CA ILE A 613 13.44 -7.63 -1.29
C ILE A 613 14.54 -7.17 -0.32
N PRO A 614 15.09 -8.05 0.53
CA PRO A 614 16.22 -7.70 1.38
C PRO A 614 17.41 -7.19 0.56
N SER A 615 18.15 -6.20 1.06
CA SER A 615 19.28 -5.58 0.36
C SER A 615 20.37 -6.58 -0.07
N GLU A 616 20.44 -7.74 0.60
CA GLU A 616 21.40 -8.81 0.31
C GLU A 616 21.02 -9.65 -0.91
N GLN A 617 19.77 -9.56 -1.37
CA GLN A 617 19.20 -10.37 -2.46
C GLN A 617 18.87 -9.55 -3.72
N ALA A 618 18.80 -8.22 -3.59
CA ALA A 618 18.53 -7.31 -4.70
C ALA A 618 19.84 -6.75 -5.31
N ASP A 619 19.81 -6.43 -6.60
CA ASP A 619 20.81 -5.53 -7.19
C ASP A 619 20.82 -4.21 -6.40
N PHE A 620 22.01 -3.66 -6.10
CA PHE A 620 22.14 -2.49 -5.23
C PHE A 620 21.31 -1.30 -5.71
N LEU A 621 21.27 -1.02 -7.02
CA LEU A 621 20.46 0.07 -7.55
C LEU A 621 18.96 -0.24 -7.49
N ALA A 622 18.56 -1.49 -7.67
CA ALA A 622 17.18 -1.92 -7.48
C ALA A 622 16.73 -1.78 -6.02
N TRP A 623 17.61 -2.05 -5.06
CA TRP A 623 17.34 -1.81 -3.64
C TRP A 623 17.20 -0.31 -3.34
N VAL A 624 18.09 0.53 -3.88
CA VAL A 624 17.98 2.00 -3.76
C VAL A 624 16.65 2.50 -4.32
N PHE A 625 16.21 2.00 -5.47
CA PHE A 625 14.93 2.35 -6.06
C PHE A 625 13.74 1.97 -5.15
N GLN A 626 13.75 0.76 -4.57
CA GLN A 626 12.72 0.33 -3.60
C GLN A 626 12.67 1.21 -2.36
N LEU A 627 13.84 1.61 -1.82
CA LEU A 627 13.88 2.53 -0.68
C LEU A 627 13.24 3.88 -1.03
N ASN A 628 13.48 4.42 -2.22
CA ASN A 628 12.89 5.68 -2.66
C ASN A 628 11.36 5.57 -2.84
N LEU A 629 10.86 4.45 -3.39
CA LEU A 629 9.42 4.21 -3.46
C LEU A 629 8.79 4.16 -2.06
N ALA A 630 9.40 3.40 -1.15
CA ALA A 630 8.92 3.32 0.23
C ALA A 630 8.96 4.68 0.94
N MET A 631 9.94 5.54 0.64
CA MET A 631 9.99 6.90 1.19
C MET A 631 8.85 7.77 0.68
N VAL A 632 8.51 7.70 -0.62
CA VAL A 632 7.37 8.43 -1.18
C VAL A 632 6.08 7.96 -0.51
N ASP A 633 5.87 6.65 -0.42
CA ASP A 633 4.67 6.05 0.21
C ASP A 633 4.54 6.44 1.69
N ALA A 634 5.65 6.44 2.43
CA ALA A 634 5.65 6.82 3.83
C ALA A 634 5.32 8.30 4.04
N VAL A 635 5.74 9.19 3.13
CA VAL A 635 5.36 10.61 3.20
C VAL A 635 3.89 10.80 2.88
N GLU A 636 3.32 10.08 1.92
CA GLU A 636 1.86 10.08 1.70
C GLU A 636 1.12 9.71 2.99
N HIS A 637 1.62 8.69 3.71
CA HIS A 637 1.05 8.28 4.99
C HIS A 637 1.18 9.37 6.06
N ILE A 638 2.38 9.90 6.29
CA ILE A 638 2.65 10.95 7.30
C ILE A 638 1.84 12.23 6.97
N TRP A 639 1.71 12.57 5.68
CA TRP A 639 0.87 13.67 5.22
C TRP A 639 -0.62 13.41 5.49
N SER A 640 -1.12 12.18 5.29
CA SER A 640 -2.50 11.84 5.62
C SER A 640 -2.81 11.98 7.12
N LEU A 641 -1.81 11.78 7.99
CA LEU A 641 -1.93 11.94 9.45
C LEU A 641 -1.88 13.40 9.94
N GLY A 642 -1.84 14.37 9.02
CA GLY A 642 -1.89 15.80 9.33
C GLY A 642 -0.53 16.46 9.55
N VAL A 643 0.58 15.73 9.43
CA VAL A 643 1.92 16.32 9.45
C VAL A 643 2.14 17.07 8.13
N ARG A 644 2.56 18.34 8.22
CA ARG A 644 2.82 19.19 7.05
C ARG A 644 4.26 19.69 7.12
N PRO A 645 5.21 18.98 6.48
CA PRO A 645 6.58 19.45 6.38
C PRO A 645 6.65 20.80 5.66
N ASP A 646 7.47 21.70 6.17
CA ASP A 646 7.81 22.98 5.53
C ASP A 646 8.97 22.83 4.54
N VAL A 647 9.87 21.87 4.77
CA VAL A 647 11.10 21.66 3.98
C VAL A 647 11.40 20.16 3.90
N ILE A 648 11.85 19.72 2.72
CA ILE A 648 12.44 18.40 2.51
C ILE A 648 13.96 18.55 2.60
N HIS A 649 14.61 17.74 3.43
CA HIS A 649 16.06 17.70 3.54
C HIS A 649 16.60 16.32 3.14
N ALA A 650 17.14 16.21 1.93
CA ALA A 650 17.71 14.99 1.39
C ALA A 650 19.19 14.85 1.79
N HIS A 651 19.60 13.66 2.22
CA HIS A 651 21.00 13.35 2.50
C HIS A 651 21.56 12.36 1.47
N ASP A 652 22.38 12.90 0.55
CA ASP A 652 23.02 12.22 -0.58
C ASP A 652 22.09 11.62 -1.66
N TRP A 653 22.71 11.15 -2.75
CA TRP A 653 22.06 10.63 -3.96
C TRP A 653 21.15 9.42 -3.74
N LEU A 654 21.35 8.66 -2.65
CA LEU A 654 20.59 7.45 -2.34
C LEU A 654 19.10 7.70 -2.11
N VAL A 655 18.70 8.94 -1.79
CA VAL A 655 17.31 9.34 -1.57
C VAL A 655 16.83 10.36 -2.61
N SER A 656 17.60 10.53 -3.70
CA SER A 656 17.38 11.56 -4.71
C SER A 656 16.02 11.50 -5.37
N TRP A 657 15.57 10.30 -5.75
CA TRP A 657 14.30 10.11 -6.46
C TRP A 657 13.11 10.50 -5.57
N ALA A 658 13.09 10.04 -4.32
CA ALA A 658 12.05 10.39 -3.36
C ALA A 658 12.06 11.90 -3.09
N ALA A 659 13.23 12.50 -2.87
CA ALA A 659 13.35 13.92 -2.61
C ALA A 659 12.78 14.80 -3.75
N ILE A 660 13.11 14.46 -4.99
CA ILE A 660 12.66 15.19 -6.19
C ILE A 660 11.16 15.00 -6.41
N GLU A 661 10.67 13.76 -6.30
CA GLU A 661 9.25 13.46 -6.44
C GLU A 661 8.42 14.21 -5.40
N LEU A 662 8.83 14.17 -4.13
CA LEU A 662 8.13 14.82 -3.02
C LEU A 662 8.17 16.35 -3.16
N LYS A 663 9.29 16.92 -3.61
CA LYS A 663 9.38 18.35 -3.97
C LYS A 663 8.32 18.72 -4.99
N GLN A 664 8.23 17.97 -6.09
CA GLN A 664 7.32 18.28 -7.19
C GLN A 664 5.86 18.08 -6.78
N ARG A 665 5.58 16.98 -6.07
CA ARG A 665 4.23 16.61 -5.64
C ARG A 665 3.65 17.58 -4.63
N TYR A 666 4.44 18.00 -3.64
CA TYR A 666 3.99 18.85 -2.54
C TYR A 666 4.38 20.32 -2.67
N SER A 667 5.10 20.69 -3.73
CA SER A 667 5.63 22.04 -3.96
C SER A 667 6.44 22.58 -2.76
N LEU A 668 7.20 21.69 -2.12
CA LEU A 668 8.04 22.03 -0.96
C LEU A 668 9.47 22.39 -1.38
N PRO A 669 10.13 23.32 -0.68
CA PRO A 669 11.56 23.54 -0.84
C PRO A 669 12.37 22.27 -0.56
N LEU A 670 13.33 21.97 -1.44
CA LEU A 670 14.28 20.88 -1.31
C LEU A 670 15.67 21.40 -0.94
N VAL A 671 16.13 21.01 0.23
CA VAL A 671 17.53 21.14 0.65
C VAL A 671 18.22 19.80 0.50
N SER A 672 19.40 19.77 -0.09
CA SER A 672 20.22 18.54 -0.15
C SER A 672 21.56 18.73 0.54
N THR A 673 21.92 17.84 1.45
CA THR A 673 23.31 17.75 1.93
C THR A 673 24.07 16.72 1.13
N ILE A 674 25.16 17.15 0.49
CA ILE A 674 26.09 16.28 -0.23
C ILE A 674 27.28 15.99 0.69
N HIS A 675 27.35 14.77 1.21
CA HIS A 675 28.38 14.36 2.18
C HIS A 675 29.66 13.87 1.51
N ALA A 676 29.56 13.34 0.30
CA ALA A 676 30.69 12.89 -0.51
C ALA A 676 30.26 12.79 -1.98
N LEU A 677 31.22 12.65 -2.89
CA LEU A 677 30.95 12.37 -4.30
C LEU A 677 31.67 11.11 -4.75
N GLU A 678 31.01 10.33 -5.60
CA GLU A 678 31.56 9.11 -6.17
C GLU A 678 32.86 9.37 -6.97
N HIS A 679 32.90 10.48 -7.70
CA HIS A 679 34.12 10.92 -8.39
C HIS A 679 35.28 11.13 -7.41
N GLY A 680 35.02 11.71 -6.24
CA GLY A 680 36.04 11.97 -5.23
C GLY A 680 36.59 10.69 -4.60
N ARG A 681 35.69 9.77 -4.24
CA ARG A 681 36.05 8.46 -3.63
C ARG A 681 36.98 7.63 -4.51
N HIS A 682 36.79 7.70 -5.83
CA HIS A 682 37.53 6.87 -6.78
C HIS A 682 38.54 7.64 -7.63
N HIS A 683 38.78 8.93 -7.34
CA HIS A 683 39.63 9.82 -8.15
C HIS A 683 39.24 9.87 -9.64
N GLY A 684 37.96 9.72 -9.92
CA GLY A 684 37.41 9.63 -11.26
C GLY A 684 36.20 8.71 -11.34
N ILE A 685 35.63 8.61 -12.53
CA ILE A 685 34.53 7.70 -12.85
C ILE A 685 35.05 6.67 -13.86
N HIS A 686 35.22 5.44 -13.39
CA HIS A 686 35.88 4.37 -14.14
C HIS A 686 34.92 3.24 -14.52
N THR A 687 33.80 3.08 -13.81
CA THR A 687 32.84 2.00 -14.05
C THR A 687 31.45 2.52 -14.48
N PRO A 688 30.63 1.69 -15.15
CA PRO A 688 29.24 2.04 -15.46
C PRO A 688 28.39 2.34 -14.22
N LEU A 689 28.62 1.62 -13.10
CA LEU A 689 27.92 1.86 -11.85
C LEU A 689 28.29 3.24 -11.27
N GLN A 690 29.58 3.56 -11.21
CA GLN A 690 30.05 4.88 -10.78
C GLN A 690 29.45 6.00 -11.64
N ARG A 691 29.32 5.78 -12.95
CA ARG A 691 28.66 6.76 -13.85
C ARG A 691 27.19 6.95 -13.48
N ARG A 692 26.45 5.89 -13.19
CA ARG A 692 25.03 5.99 -12.77
C ARG A 692 24.88 6.74 -11.45
N ILE A 693 25.75 6.44 -10.48
CA ILE A 693 25.78 7.16 -9.19
C ILE A 693 26.05 8.64 -9.41
N HIS A 694 27.07 8.95 -10.21
CA HIS A 694 27.45 10.33 -10.55
C HIS A 694 26.33 11.12 -11.25
N GLU A 695 25.53 10.47 -12.11
CA GLU A 695 24.34 11.09 -12.69
C GLU A 695 23.25 11.36 -11.63
N CYS A 696 23.03 10.45 -10.68
CA CYS A 696 22.07 10.68 -9.58
C CYS A 696 22.50 11.85 -8.68
N GLU A 697 23.80 11.95 -8.36
CA GLU A 697 24.38 13.09 -7.65
C GLU A 697 24.15 14.42 -8.41
N ARG A 698 24.35 14.41 -9.73
CA ARG A 698 24.09 15.58 -10.59
C ARG A 698 22.61 15.97 -10.56
N THR A 699 21.71 15.01 -10.77
CA THR A 699 20.27 15.26 -10.81
C THR A 699 19.74 15.81 -9.49
N LEU A 700 20.19 15.26 -8.35
CA LEU A 700 19.84 15.78 -7.03
C LEU A 700 20.34 17.22 -6.85
N THR A 701 21.59 17.48 -7.19
CA THR A 701 22.21 18.81 -7.11
C THR A 701 21.41 19.82 -7.94
N GLN A 702 21.08 19.50 -9.19
CA GLN A 702 20.34 20.39 -10.10
C GLN A 702 18.89 20.61 -9.68
N SER A 703 18.29 19.67 -8.96
CA SER A 703 16.89 19.74 -8.54
C SER A 703 16.69 20.42 -7.19
N SER A 704 17.76 20.68 -6.44
CA SER A 704 17.71 21.26 -5.10
C SER A 704 17.55 22.78 -5.13
N ASP A 705 16.74 23.34 -4.23
CA ASP A 705 16.62 24.80 -4.06
C ASP A 705 17.79 25.36 -3.23
N SER A 706 18.37 24.52 -2.37
CA SER A 706 19.63 24.81 -1.69
C SER A 706 20.44 23.53 -1.45
N ILE A 707 21.76 23.66 -1.47
CA ILE A 707 22.71 22.57 -1.34
C ILE A 707 23.63 22.89 -0.17
N ILE A 708 23.67 22.00 0.81
CA ILE A 708 24.62 22.03 1.90
C ILE A 708 25.80 21.12 1.56
N VAL A 709 27.01 21.61 1.74
CA VAL A 709 28.23 20.82 1.68
C VAL A 709 29.02 20.97 2.98
N CYS A 710 29.72 19.91 3.36
CA CYS A 710 30.39 19.83 4.66
C CYS A 710 31.74 20.55 4.72
N SER A 711 32.25 21.10 3.61
CA SER A 711 33.56 21.77 3.53
C SER A 711 33.66 22.63 2.28
N LYS A 712 34.58 23.62 2.27
CA LYS A 712 34.93 24.39 1.07
C LYS A 712 35.54 23.51 -0.02
N TYR A 713 36.21 22.43 0.36
CA TYR A 713 36.64 21.41 -0.58
C TYR A 713 35.45 20.79 -1.33
N MET A 714 34.41 20.36 -0.60
CA MET A 714 33.21 19.78 -1.21
C MET A 714 32.41 20.82 -2.01
N GLU A 715 32.38 22.07 -1.58
CA GLU A 715 31.87 23.20 -2.39
C GLU A 715 32.58 23.27 -3.74
N SER A 716 33.91 23.29 -3.71
CA SER A 716 34.72 23.36 -4.93
C SER A 716 34.49 22.15 -5.84
N GLU A 717 34.37 20.95 -5.29
CA GLU A 717 34.10 19.73 -6.04
C GLU A 717 32.71 19.74 -6.68
N VAL A 718 31.65 20.08 -5.93
CA VAL A 718 30.27 20.17 -6.45
C VAL A 718 30.18 21.26 -7.54
N MET A 719 30.80 22.42 -7.31
CA MET A 719 30.87 23.50 -8.30
C MET A 719 31.60 23.06 -9.58
N ARG A 720 32.74 22.37 -9.43
CA ARG A 720 33.54 21.88 -10.57
C ARG A 720 32.82 20.81 -11.39
N LEU A 721 32.12 19.90 -10.73
CA LEU A 721 31.53 18.72 -11.37
C LEU A 721 30.11 18.97 -11.90
N PHE A 722 29.30 19.77 -11.20
CA PHE A 722 27.88 19.95 -11.51
C PHE A 722 27.46 21.39 -11.77
N GLY A 723 28.25 22.38 -11.33
CA GLY A 723 28.04 23.80 -11.61
C GLY A 723 26.68 24.38 -11.15
N PRO A 724 26.18 24.10 -9.93
CA PRO A 724 24.98 24.77 -9.45
C PRO A 724 25.22 26.29 -9.28
N PRO A 725 24.17 27.12 -9.33
CA PRO A 725 24.26 28.52 -8.94
C PRO A 725 24.89 28.68 -7.56
N SER A 726 25.88 29.57 -7.44
CA SER A 726 26.56 29.83 -6.15
C SER A 726 25.61 30.30 -5.04
N SER A 727 24.50 30.96 -5.42
CA SER A 727 23.46 31.38 -4.49
C SER A 727 22.73 30.22 -3.82
N GLN A 728 22.74 29.01 -4.40
CA GLN A 728 22.11 27.82 -3.84
C GLN A 728 23.05 27.02 -2.93
N LEU A 729 24.36 27.24 -3.01
CA LEU A 729 25.34 26.43 -2.30
C LEU A 729 25.74 27.09 -0.97
N ARG A 730 25.80 26.29 0.09
CA ARG A 730 26.16 26.72 1.45
C ARG A 730 27.12 25.71 2.08
N VAL A 731 28.23 26.21 2.62
CA VAL A 731 29.13 25.40 3.45
C VAL A 731 28.60 25.43 4.88
N ILE A 732 28.07 24.30 5.35
CA ILE A 732 27.73 24.08 6.77
C ILE A 732 28.48 22.82 7.18
N HIS A 733 29.48 22.98 8.04
CA HIS A 733 30.31 21.89 8.53
C HIS A 733 29.50 20.87 9.33
N ASN A 734 30.00 19.63 9.48
CA ASN A 734 29.43 18.71 10.47
C ASN A 734 29.97 19.04 11.86
N GLY A 735 29.23 18.70 12.89
CA GLY A 735 29.61 18.95 14.28
C GLY A 735 30.01 17.70 15.05
N VAL A 736 30.40 17.92 16.29
CA VAL A 736 30.50 16.89 17.33
C VAL A 736 30.00 17.44 18.67
N ASP A 737 29.50 16.55 19.52
CA ASP A 737 29.11 16.93 20.88
C ASP A 737 30.31 17.05 21.79
N LEU A 738 30.23 18.05 22.67
CA LEU A 738 31.15 18.21 23.77
C LEU A 738 30.71 17.30 24.91
N ILE A 739 31.23 16.09 24.90
CA ILE A 739 31.03 15.15 25.99
C ILE A 739 32.09 15.37 27.10
N PRO A 740 31.74 15.10 28.37
CA PRO A 740 32.74 15.04 29.44
C PRO A 740 33.82 14.03 29.08
N LEU A 741 35.08 14.34 29.44
CA LEU A 741 36.16 13.39 29.31
C LEU A 741 35.80 12.11 30.09
N PRO A 742 35.94 10.92 29.48
CA PRO A 742 35.62 9.68 30.17
C PRO A 742 36.57 9.49 31.36
N ASP A 743 36.03 9.00 32.48
CA ASP A 743 36.82 8.62 33.65
C ASP A 743 37.49 7.26 33.38
N VAL A 744 38.64 7.31 32.72
CA VAL A 744 39.37 6.12 32.26
C VAL A 744 40.52 5.82 33.23
N ASN A 745 40.48 4.63 33.83
CA ASN A 745 41.67 4.06 34.45
C ASN A 745 42.68 3.64 33.37
N ARG A 746 43.58 4.56 33.01
CA ARG A 746 44.57 4.37 31.93
C ARG A 746 45.44 3.13 32.13
N GLU A 747 45.83 2.82 33.36
CA GLU A 747 46.68 1.66 33.67
C GLU A 747 45.94 0.35 33.39
N GLN A 748 44.70 0.24 33.88
CA GLN A 748 43.84 -0.92 33.64
C GLN A 748 43.59 -1.12 32.13
N LEU A 749 43.29 -0.05 31.42
CA LEU A 749 43.03 -0.10 29.98
C LEU A 749 44.28 -0.51 29.17
N ARG A 750 45.47 -0.03 29.57
CA ARG A 750 46.75 -0.45 28.96
C ARG A 750 47.04 -1.94 29.19
N GLN A 751 46.72 -2.47 30.36
CA GLN A 751 46.85 -3.89 30.68
C GLN A 751 45.89 -4.73 29.84
N GLU A 752 44.62 -4.33 29.76
CA GLU A 752 43.58 -5.01 28.98
C GLU A 752 43.96 -5.13 27.50
N LEU A 753 44.48 -4.05 26.91
CA LEU A 753 44.88 -4.00 25.50
C LEU A 753 46.28 -4.59 25.23
N ALA A 754 47.01 -4.98 26.27
CA ALA A 754 48.39 -5.49 26.21
C ALA A 754 49.35 -4.56 25.43
N ILE A 755 49.31 -3.26 25.73
CA ILE A 755 50.06 -2.22 25.00
C ILE A 755 51.29 -1.66 25.74
N GLY A 756 51.59 -2.12 26.96
CA GLY A 756 52.75 -1.66 27.74
C GLY A 756 52.67 -0.17 28.10
N ASP A 757 53.82 0.49 28.34
CA ASP A 757 53.90 1.91 28.77
C ASP A 757 54.31 2.89 27.65
N GLY A 758 54.57 2.39 26.44
CA GLY A 758 55.00 3.23 25.32
C GLY A 758 53.87 4.10 24.74
N PRO A 759 54.21 5.00 23.78
CA PRO A 759 53.22 5.86 23.14
C PRO A 759 52.17 5.08 22.35
N VAL A 760 50.93 5.55 22.36
CA VAL A 760 49.78 4.93 21.71
C VAL A 760 49.30 5.80 20.56
N LEU A 761 49.45 5.30 19.33
CA LEU A 761 48.82 5.85 18.14
C LEU A 761 47.46 5.18 17.93
N LEU A 762 46.46 5.96 17.55
CA LEU A 762 45.11 5.46 17.31
C LEU A 762 44.62 5.84 15.92
N PHE A 763 44.11 4.86 15.19
CA PHE A 763 43.28 5.07 14.01
C PHE A 763 41.86 4.57 14.32
N VAL A 764 40.86 5.38 14.00
CA VAL A 764 39.44 5.02 14.10
C VAL A 764 38.79 5.27 12.74
N GLY A 765 38.17 4.24 12.14
CA GLY A 765 37.41 4.41 10.90
C GLY A 765 37.25 3.12 10.09
N ARG A 766 36.52 3.22 8.97
CA ARG A 766 36.35 2.09 8.04
C ARG A 766 37.69 1.72 7.40
N LEU A 767 37.98 0.41 7.30
CA LEU A 767 39.21 -0.11 6.71
C LEU A 767 39.09 -0.22 5.18
N VAL A 768 39.06 0.92 4.53
CA VAL A 768 38.99 1.10 3.07
C VAL A 768 40.18 1.92 2.57
N GLN A 769 40.53 1.79 1.28
CA GLN A 769 41.76 2.35 0.73
C GLN A 769 41.84 3.88 0.90
N GLU A 770 40.71 4.58 0.79
CA GLU A 770 40.60 6.03 0.91
C GLU A 770 40.99 6.55 2.31
N LYS A 771 41.03 5.69 3.33
CA LYS A 771 41.44 6.05 4.71
C LYS A 771 42.94 5.91 4.97
N GLY A 772 43.70 5.38 4.02
CA GLY A 772 45.17 5.47 4.02
C GLY A 772 45.90 4.70 5.14
N VAL A 773 45.29 3.71 5.80
CA VAL A 773 45.92 2.99 6.92
C VAL A 773 47.24 2.31 6.52
N HIS A 774 47.38 1.88 5.26
CA HIS A 774 48.64 1.36 4.73
C HIS A 774 49.80 2.35 4.89
N LEU A 775 49.57 3.66 4.69
CA LEU A 775 50.57 4.70 4.91
C LEU A 775 51.01 4.78 6.37
N LEU A 776 50.06 4.60 7.30
CA LEU A 776 50.33 4.57 8.74
C LEU A 776 51.12 3.32 9.15
N LEU A 777 50.87 2.17 8.53
CA LEU A 777 51.67 0.96 8.74
C LEU A 777 53.11 1.14 8.24
N GLU A 778 53.30 1.76 7.07
CA GLU A 778 54.63 2.10 6.57
C GLU A 778 55.36 3.09 7.49
N ALA A 779 54.66 4.10 7.99
CA ALA A 779 55.22 5.06 8.94
C ALA A 779 55.62 4.37 10.26
N MET A 780 54.81 3.43 10.76
CA MET A 780 55.15 2.61 11.94
C MET A 780 56.43 1.79 11.71
N ALA A 781 56.59 1.17 10.53
CA ALA A 781 57.82 0.44 10.20
C ALA A 781 59.06 1.33 10.22
N ARG A 782 58.94 2.58 9.74
CA ARG A 782 60.04 3.57 9.74
C ARG A 782 60.35 4.12 11.13
N LEU A 783 59.38 4.15 12.04
CA LEU A 783 59.54 4.63 13.42
C LEU A 783 59.99 3.55 14.40
N ARG A 784 59.96 2.27 14.00
CA ARG A 784 60.19 1.13 14.90
C ARG A 784 61.49 1.23 15.71
N ASP A 785 62.59 1.62 15.07
CA ASP A 785 63.89 1.65 15.73
C ASP A 785 64.03 2.86 16.68
N GLU A 786 63.34 3.96 16.39
CA GLU A 786 63.34 5.17 17.22
C GLU A 786 62.33 5.10 18.38
N PHE A 787 61.19 4.43 18.16
CA PHE A 787 60.12 4.24 19.13
C PHE A 787 59.70 2.75 19.21
N PRO A 788 60.57 1.85 19.71
CA PRO A 788 60.29 0.41 19.73
C PRO A 788 59.07 0.02 20.58
N HIS A 789 58.74 0.85 21.58
CA HIS A 789 57.59 0.63 22.46
C HIS A 789 56.29 1.29 21.97
N ALA A 790 56.31 2.02 20.84
CA ALA A 790 55.09 2.60 20.30
C ALA A 790 54.10 1.51 19.85
N LYS A 791 52.82 1.72 20.16
CA LYS A 791 51.72 0.83 19.76
C LYS A 791 50.76 1.56 18.85
N LEU A 792 50.31 0.90 17.79
CA LEU A 792 49.24 1.36 16.93
C LEU A 792 47.98 0.54 17.18
N LEU A 793 46.92 1.21 17.61
CA LEU A 793 45.58 0.66 17.74
C LEU A 793 44.77 1.03 16.49
N VAL A 794 44.24 0.02 15.80
CA VAL A 794 43.38 0.19 14.62
C VAL A 794 41.98 -0.27 14.98
N ALA A 795 41.08 0.69 15.18
CA ALA A 795 39.68 0.45 15.50
C ALA A 795 38.81 0.66 14.26
N GLY A 796 38.11 -0.40 13.86
CA GLY A 796 37.24 -0.42 12.70
C GLY A 796 37.22 -1.77 11.98
N ARG A 797 36.34 -1.88 10.98
CA ARG A 797 36.25 -3.02 10.06
C ARG A 797 36.18 -2.50 8.62
N GLY A 798 36.54 -3.35 7.67
CA GLY A 798 36.46 -3.03 6.25
C GLY A 798 37.18 -4.04 5.37
N PRO A 799 36.99 -3.96 4.05
CA PRO A 799 37.49 -4.94 3.09
C PRO A 799 39.01 -5.06 3.05
N MET A 800 39.76 -4.02 3.45
CA MET A 800 41.23 -4.01 3.42
C MET A 800 41.87 -4.65 4.67
N GLN A 801 41.07 -5.11 5.64
CA GLN A 801 41.58 -5.59 6.92
C GLN A 801 42.60 -6.72 6.78
N ASP A 802 42.31 -7.73 5.95
CA ASP A 802 43.18 -8.90 5.84
C ASP A 802 44.46 -8.59 5.07
N GLU A 803 44.37 -7.76 4.03
CA GLU A 803 45.53 -7.25 3.29
C GLU A 803 46.46 -6.43 4.21
N TRP A 804 45.90 -5.57 5.05
CA TRP A 804 46.69 -4.78 6.00
C TRP A 804 47.26 -5.61 7.16
N LYS A 805 46.57 -6.67 7.60
CA LYS A 805 47.16 -7.66 8.52
C LYS A 805 48.34 -8.37 7.89
N GLN A 806 48.25 -8.76 6.61
CA GLN A 806 49.39 -9.33 5.88
C GLN A 806 50.53 -8.33 5.76
N LEU A 807 50.24 -7.06 5.46
CA LEU A 807 51.24 -5.99 5.43
C LEU A 807 51.93 -5.81 6.80
N VAL A 808 51.20 -5.89 7.90
CA VAL A 808 51.77 -5.90 9.27
C VAL A 808 52.77 -7.05 9.46
N HIS A 809 52.45 -8.25 8.98
CA HIS A 809 53.37 -9.38 9.02
C HIS A 809 54.60 -9.15 8.14
N GLN A 810 54.42 -8.64 6.92
CA GLN A 810 55.51 -8.35 5.99
C GLN A 810 56.47 -7.27 6.53
N LEU A 811 55.93 -6.25 7.21
CA LEU A 811 56.71 -5.18 7.82
C LEU A 811 57.31 -5.55 9.18
N GLY A 812 56.98 -6.72 9.74
CA GLY A 812 57.46 -7.17 11.04
C GLY A 812 56.90 -6.35 12.21
N LEU A 813 55.63 -5.92 12.11
CA LEU A 813 54.96 -5.02 13.06
C LEU A 813 53.95 -5.72 13.99
N PHE A 814 53.93 -7.06 14.00
CA PHE A 814 52.92 -7.86 14.71
C PHE A 814 52.86 -7.62 16.23
N GLU A 815 53.95 -7.16 16.85
CA GLU A 815 53.95 -6.79 18.27
C GLU A 815 53.47 -5.35 18.51
N GLN A 816 53.61 -4.46 17.53
CA GLN A 816 53.32 -3.04 17.64
C GLN A 816 51.91 -2.68 17.18
N VAL A 817 51.32 -3.44 16.26
CA VAL A 817 49.99 -3.15 15.70
C VAL A 817 48.92 -4.07 16.29
N ARG A 818 47.78 -3.50 16.68
CA ARG A 818 46.62 -4.21 17.19
C ARG A 818 45.37 -3.78 16.43
N PHE A 819 44.72 -4.72 15.76
CA PHE A 819 43.40 -4.52 15.16
C PHE A 819 42.34 -4.89 16.19
N LEU A 820 41.55 -3.90 16.61
CA LEU A 820 40.52 -4.06 17.64
C LEU A 820 39.17 -4.50 17.07
N GLY A 821 38.98 -4.40 15.75
CA GLY A 821 37.69 -4.61 15.11
C GLY A 821 36.74 -3.45 15.38
N PHE A 822 35.43 -3.72 15.32
CA PHE A 822 34.41 -2.71 15.60
C PHE A 822 34.40 -2.38 17.09
N VAL A 823 34.37 -1.08 17.42
CA VAL A 823 34.25 -0.57 18.78
C VAL A 823 33.03 0.34 18.84
N ASP A 824 32.28 0.28 19.94
CA ASP A 824 31.19 1.22 20.20
C ASP A 824 31.70 2.60 20.63
N ASP A 825 30.79 3.56 20.76
CA ASP A 825 31.13 4.94 21.10
C ASP A 825 31.82 5.07 22.46
N GLY A 826 31.38 4.30 23.47
CA GLY A 826 31.97 4.31 24.80
C GLY A 826 33.44 3.88 24.72
N ARG A 827 33.69 2.73 24.11
CA ARG A 827 35.04 2.20 23.94
C ARG A 827 35.90 3.08 23.04
N ARG A 828 35.34 3.65 21.98
CA ARG A 828 36.04 4.62 21.12
C ARG A 828 36.50 5.83 21.92
N ASN A 829 35.65 6.38 22.79
CA ASN A 829 35.99 7.54 23.62
C ASN A 829 37.09 7.20 24.63
N GLU A 830 37.06 6.01 25.23
CA GLU A 830 38.14 5.50 26.09
C GLU A 830 39.47 5.41 25.33
N LEU A 831 39.43 4.90 24.09
CA LEU A 831 40.62 4.79 23.23
C LEU A 831 41.18 6.16 22.85
N PHE A 832 40.33 7.14 22.52
CA PHE A 832 40.78 8.51 22.27
C PHE A 832 41.41 9.13 23.50
N ALA A 833 40.78 8.99 24.67
CA ALA A 833 41.36 9.47 25.93
C ALA A 833 42.71 8.80 26.23
N LEU A 834 42.88 7.52 25.88
CA LEU A 834 44.13 6.78 26.03
C LEU A 834 45.21 7.20 25.03
N ALA A 835 44.83 7.51 23.79
CA ALA A 835 45.75 7.74 22.70
C ALA A 835 46.63 8.98 22.93
N ASP A 836 47.90 8.85 22.53
CA ASP A 836 48.87 9.94 22.52
C ASP A 836 48.76 10.77 21.24
N VAL A 837 48.41 10.13 20.12
CA VAL A 837 48.09 10.78 18.84
C VAL A 837 47.02 9.97 18.10
N ALA A 838 45.95 10.62 17.67
CA ALA A 838 45.01 10.06 16.71
C ALA A 838 45.44 10.43 15.28
N VAL A 839 45.50 9.44 14.39
CA VAL A 839 46.11 9.58 13.07
C VAL A 839 45.10 9.24 11.97
N PHE A 840 44.91 10.18 11.04
CA PHE A 840 43.94 10.07 9.94
C PHE A 840 44.61 10.38 8.59
N PRO A 841 45.36 9.42 8.01
CA PRO A 841 46.16 9.62 6.80
C PRO A 841 45.31 9.47 5.52
N SER A 842 44.07 9.96 5.55
CA SER A 842 43.09 9.77 4.47
C SER A 842 43.62 10.27 3.11
N LEU A 843 43.33 9.54 2.04
CA LEU A 843 43.55 9.98 0.65
C LEU A 843 42.39 10.85 0.16
N TYR A 844 41.18 10.54 0.62
CA TYR A 844 39.96 11.31 0.35
C TYR A 844 39.14 11.44 1.63
N GLU A 845 38.90 12.67 2.07
CA GLU A 845 38.11 12.96 3.27
C GLU A 845 37.21 14.19 3.08
N PRO A 846 35.93 14.02 2.73
CA PRO A 846 35.01 15.15 2.51
C PRO A 846 34.96 16.15 3.68
N PHE A 847 34.99 15.64 4.91
CA PHE A 847 35.01 16.46 6.11
C PHE A 847 35.96 15.94 7.19
N GLY A 848 35.69 14.76 7.76
CA GLY A 848 36.54 14.16 8.80
C GLY A 848 35.99 14.31 10.23
N ILE A 849 34.73 13.92 10.47
CA ILE A 849 34.08 13.97 11.80
C ILE A 849 34.92 13.30 12.89
N VAL A 850 35.56 12.17 12.58
CA VAL A 850 36.39 11.43 13.54
C VAL A 850 37.60 12.22 14.07
N ALA A 851 38.13 13.17 13.27
CA ALA A 851 39.18 14.07 13.73
C ALA A 851 38.62 15.08 14.74
N LEU A 852 37.40 15.60 14.52
CA LEU A 852 36.72 16.44 15.50
C LEU A 852 36.39 15.68 16.78
N GLU A 853 36.01 14.40 16.70
CA GLU A 853 35.74 13.57 17.87
C GLU A 853 37.01 13.39 18.73
N ALA A 854 38.16 13.17 18.09
CA ALA A 854 39.45 13.12 18.76
C ALA A 854 39.80 14.48 19.40
N MET A 855 39.63 15.58 18.67
CA MET A 855 39.88 16.94 19.16
C MET A 855 38.97 17.31 20.34
N ALA A 856 37.69 16.91 20.31
CA ALA A 856 36.72 17.15 21.37
C ALA A 856 37.11 16.46 22.68
N LEU A 857 37.74 15.29 22.59
CA LEU A 857 38.26 14.51 23.71
C LEU A 857 39.68 14.91 24.14
N GLY A 858 40.23 15.98 23.56
CA GLY A 858 41.56 16.47 23.88
C GLY A 858 42.68 15.53 23.42
N THR A 859 42.43 14.70 22.41
CA THR A 859 43.44 13.85 21.79
C THR A 859 44.18 14.64 20.71
N PRO A 860 45.53 14.68 20.72
CA PRO A 860 46.29 15.30 19.63
C PRO A 860 46.00 14.60 18.29
N VAL A 861 45.81 15.37 17.21
CA VAL A 861 45.49 14.82 15.89
C VAL A 861 46.60 15.06 14.87
N LEU A 862 46.83 14.06 14.02
CA LEU A 862 47.64 14.14 12.81
C LEU A 862 46.80 13.70 11.62
N VAL A 863 46.57 14.61 10.68
CA VAL A 863 45.67 14.39 9.54
C VAL A 863 46.40 14.56 8.21
N ALA A 864 45.85 14.01 7.13
CA ALA A 864 46.28 14.36 5.79
C ALA A 864 45.79 15.75 5.35
N ASP A 865 46.61 16.49 4.59
CA ASP A 865 46.25 17.73 3.88
C ASP A 865 45.35 17.40 2.68
N THR A 866 44.14 16.91 2.97
CA THR A 866 43.11 16.57 1.99
C THR A 866 41.74 16.96 2.50
N GLY A 867 40.87 17.32 1.56
CA GLY A 867 39.46 17.57 1.80
C GLY A 867 39.16 18.48 2.99
N GLY A 868 38.18 18.13 3.82
CA GLY A 868 37.79 18.94 4.97
C GLY A 868 38.74 18.84 6.17
N LEU A 869 39.66 17.87 6.21
CA LEU A 869 40.66 17.77 7.28
C LEU A 869 41.56 19.01 7.31
N ARG A 870 41.88 19.56 6.13
CA ARG A 870 42.63 20.81 5.96
C ARG A 870 41.92 22.03 6.55
N GLU A 871 40.59 22.01 6.61
CA GLU A 871 39.80 23.10 7.19
C GLU A 871 39.72 22.98 8.71
N ILE A 872 39.70 21.75 9.21
CA ILE A 872 39.61 21.44 10.65
C ILE A 872 40.96 21.66 11.34
N VAL A 873 42.04 21.16 10.74
CA VAL A 873 43.38 21.16 11.34
C VAL A 873 44.26 22.23 10.68
N ARG A 874 44.86 23.08 11.51
CA ARG A 874 45.89 24.07 11.17
C ARG A 874 47.22 23.56 11.74
N HIS A 875 48.13 23.23 10.83
CA HIS A 875 49.38 22.57 11.15
C HIS A 875 50.21 23.43 12.11
N GLY A 876 50.59 22.86 13.25
CA GLY A 876 51.39 23.55 14.27
C GLY A 876 50.59 24.41 15.24
N GLU A 877 49.28 24.57 15.03
CA GLU A 877 48.41 25.39 15.90
C GLU A 877 47.45 24.55 16.72
N ASN A 878 46.68 23.68 16.07
CA ASN A 878 45.66 22.84 16.70
C ASN A 878 45.82 21.34 16.36
N GLY A 879 46.85 20.98 15.61
CA GLY A 879 47.18 19.62 15.23
C GLY A 879 48.33 19.57 14.23
N ALA A 880 48.60 18.39 13.68
CA ALA A 880 49.63 18.18 12.68
C ALA A 880 49.02 17.78 11.32
N MET A 881 49.66 18.19 10.22
CA MET A 881 49.25 17.79 8.87
C MET A 881 50.41 17.10 8.14
N MET A 882 50.08 16.06 7.37
CA MET A 882 50.98 15.40 6.42
C MET A 882 50.56 15.69 4.98
N TYR A 883 51.50 15.60 4.03
CA TYR A 883 51.16 15.65 2.61
C TYR A 883 50.44 14.39 2.17
N THR A 884 49.24 14.52 1.63
CA THR A 884 48.38 13.39 1.22
C THR A 884 49.13 12.37 0.35
N GLY A 885 49.11 11.10 0.77
CA GLY A 885 49.77 10.01 0.06
C GLY A 885 51.29 9.88 0.31
N ASP A 886 51.87 10.65 1.24
CA ASP A 886 53.30 10.64 1.55
C ASP A 886 53.60 10.00 2.93
N PRO A 887 54.05 8.72 2.98
CA PRO A 887 54.44 8.06 4.22
C PRO A 887 55.64 8.71 4.92
N GLU A 888 56.53 9.40 4.20
CA GLU A 888 57.69 10.08 4.79
C GLU A 888 57.24 11.33 5.55
N SER A 889 56.38 12.13 4.94
CA SER A 889 55.71 13.25 5.59
C SER A 889 54.98 12.79 6.86
N LEU A 890 54.19 11.71 6.76
CA LEU A 890 53.51 11.12 7.93
C LEU A 890 54.48 10.72 9.04
N THR A 891 55.57 10.03 8.68
CA THR A 891 56.62 9.60 9.61
C THR A 891 57.26 10.79 10.33
N ASN A 892 57.57 11.85 9.59
CA ASN A 892 58.22 13.04 10.14
C ASN A 892 57.31 13.77 11.13
N GLN A 893 56.01 13.87 10.83
CA GLN A 893 55.03 14.49 11.71
C GLN A 893 54.77 13.66 12.97
N LEU A 894 54.68 12.33 12.85
CA LEU A 894 54.59 11.44 14.00
C LEU A 894 55.83 11.56 14.89
N ARG A 895 57.04 11.56 14.31
CA ARG A 895 58.27 11.74 15.06
C ARG A 895 58.27 13.05 15.84
N TRP A 896 57.83 14.14 15.20
CA TRP A 896 57.72 15.44 15.85
C TRP A 896 56.76 15.40 17.05
N LEU A 897 55.54 14.88 16.87
CA LEU A 897 54.55 14.76 17.95
C LEU A 897 54.98 13.82 19.08
N LEU A 898 55.68 12.73 18.77
CA LEU A 898 56.11 11.74 19.75
C LEU A 898 57.32 12.22 20.59
N ARG A 899 58.15 13.12 20.06
CA ARG A 899 59.31 13.67 20.79
C ARG A 899 58.95 14.72 21.82
N ASP A 900 57.85 15.45 21.64
CA ASP A 900 57.45 16.54 22.54
C ASP A 900 56.02 16.35 23.08
N PRO A 901 55.87 15.67 24.24
CA PRO A 901 54.59 15.49 24.89
C PRO A 901 53.93 16.81 25.31
N VAL A 902 54.67 17.86 25.62
CA VAL A 902 54.11 19.15 26.05
C VAL A 902 53.47 19.85 24.85
N GLN A 903 54.19 19.90 23.74
CA GLN A 903 53.71 20.52 22.52
C GLN A 903 52.46 19.84 21.98
N ARG A 904 52.41 18.49 21.93
CA ARG A 904 51.20 17.80 21.47
C ARG A 904 49.98 18.07 22.36
N HIS A 905 50.17 18.21 23.69
CA HIS A 905 49.07 18.57 24.59
C HIS A 905 48.57 20.00 24.35
N GLN A 906 49.47 20.94 24.05
CA GLN A 906 49.08 22.31 23.68
C GLN A 906 48.25 22.33 22.39
N LEU A 907 48.68 21.58 21.36
CA LEU A 907 47.93 21.44 20.11
C LEU A 907 46.51 20.90 20.39
N ALA A 908 46.40 19.85 21.19
CA ALA A 908 45.11 19.25 21.55
C ALA A 908 44.19 20.20 22.34
N GLN A 909 44.75 21.02 23.23
CA GLN A 909 43.96 22.03 23.95
C GLN A 909 43.39 23.09 23.01
N THR A 910 44.20 23.59 22.06
CA THR A 910 43.74 24.52 21.03
C THR A 910 42.68 23.86 20.14
N ALA A 911 42.90 22.61 19.73
CA ALA A 911 41.93 21.81 18.96
C ALA A 911 40.59 21.69 19.67
N MET A 912 40.61 21.36 20.96
CA MET A 912 39.39 21.25 21.77
C MET A 912 38.65 22.60 21.87
N GLN A 913 39.38 23.73 21.96
CA GLN A 913 38.77 25.06 21.95
C GLN A 913 38.13 25.39 20.60
N ASP A 914 38.80 25.08 19.49
CA ASP A 914 38.26 25.26 18.14
C ASP A 914 36.97 24.45 17.94
N VAL A 915 36.94 23.19 18.38
CA VAL A 915 35.73 22.36 18.33
C VAL A 915 34.57 23.02 19.08
N LYS A 916 34.83 23.50 20.31
CA LYS A 916 33.83 24.20 21.13
C LYS A 916 33.27 25.42 20.42
N GLN A 917 34.13 26.19 19.75
CA GLN A 917 33.76 27.46 19.16
C GLN A 917 33.08 27.31 17.79
N PHE A 918 33.56 26.43 16.92
CA PHE A 918 33.20 26.41 15.50
C PHE A 918 32.46 25.15 15.05
N TYR A 919 32.64 24.02 15.75
CA TYR A 919 32.17 22.70 15.30
C TYR A 919 31.20 22.04 16.28
N ASN A 920 30.53 22.84 17.13
CA ASN A 920 29.47 22.32 17.99
C ASN A 920 28.14 22.26 17.23
N TRP A 921 27.36 21.20 17.46
CA TRP A 921 26.11 20.98 16.75
C TRP A 921 25.03 22.02 17.03
N THR A 922 25.02 22.65 18.20
CA THR A 922 24.09 23.74 18.50
C THR A 922 24.23 24.88 17.48
N LEU A 923 25.46 25.33 17.21
CA LEU A 923 25.74 26.37 16.20
C LEU A 923 25.35 25.92 14.79
N LEU A 924 25.76 24.71 14.39
CA LEU A 924 25.58 24.21 13.03
C LEU A 924 24.11 23.91 12.70
N ALA A 925 23.35 23.44 13.69
CA ALA A 925 21.89 23.31 13.58
C ALA A 925 21.23 24.68 13.46
N SER A 926 21.69 25.71 14.18
CA SER A 926 21.16 27.08 14.01
C SER A 926 21.39 27.63 12.60
N GLN A 927 22.56 27.40 12.00
CA GLN A 927 22.85 27.78 10.60
C GLN A 927 21.92 27.05 9.62
N THR A 928 21.65 25.77 9.88
CA THR A 928 20.73 24.97 9.06
C THR A 928 19.30 25.48 9.18
N ILE A 929 18.86 25.86 10.38
CA ILE A 929 17.54 26.47 10.62
C ILE A 929 17.41 27.82 9.89
N GLU A 930 18.46 28.64 9.88
CA GLU A 930 18.48 29.90 9.13
C GLU A 930 18.30 29.66 7.62
N LEU A 931 18.96 28.62 7.08
CA LEU A 931 18.75 28.21 5.70
C LEU A 931 17.30 27.79 5.45
N TYR A 932 16.71 26.94 6.28
CA TYR A 932 15.29 26.56 6.13
C TYR A 932 14.35 27.76 6.15
N ARG A 933 14.59 28.73 7.03
CA ARG A 933 13.80 29.96 7.11
C ARG A 933 13.91 30.81 5.84
N SER A 934 15.09 30.87 5.23
CA SER A 934 15.31 31.63 3.99
C SER A 934 14.51 31.10 2.79
N LEU A 935 14.08 29.84 2.83
CA LEU A 935 13.31 29.18 1.77
C LEU A 935 11.78 29.35 1.93
N GLY A 936 11.32 29.84 3.09
CA GLY A 936 9.91 29.84 3.49
C GLY A 936 9.22 31.20 3.46
N VAL A 937 9.18 31.91 2.31
CA VAL A 937 8.21 32.98 1.99
C VAL A 937 7.96 33.06 0.48
N PRO A 938 6.75 32.78 -0.04
CA PRO A 938 6.24 33.45 -1.23
C PRO A 938 5.70 34.81 -0.79
N ALA A 939 6.34 35.90 -1.23
CA ALA A 939 5.78 37.24 -1.06
C ALA A 939 4.45 37.32 -1.81
N GLU A 940 3.42 37.82 -1.13
CA GLU A 940 2.19 38.31 -1.75
C GLU A 940 2.57 39.23 -2.92
N ILE A 941 2.24 38.82 -4.14
CA ILE A 941 2.22 39.75 -5.27
C ILE A 941 0.99 40.64 -5.04
N SER A 942 1.25 41.76 -4.38
CA SER A 942 0.36 42.90 -4.29
C SER A 942 0.00 43.35 -5.71
N MET A 943 -1.22 43.06 -6.16
CA MET A 943 -1.78 43.70 -7.35
C MET A 943 -2.15 45.14 -6.99
N THR A 944 -1.22 46.06 -7.22
CA THR A 944 -1.52 47.48 -7.37
C THR A 944 -1.93 47.78 -8.81
N THR A 945 -3.14 48.32 -8.92
CA THR A 945 -3.82 49.03 -10.04
C THR A 945 -4.17 48.27 -11.30
#